data_AF-A0A357FKI9-F1
#
_entry.id   AF-A0A357FKI9-F1
#
_cell.length_a   1.000
_cell.length_b   1.000
_cell.length_c   1.000
_cell.angle_alpha   90.00
_cell.angle_beta   90.00
_cell.angle_gamma   90.00
#
_symmetry.space_group_name_H-M   'P 1'
#
loop_
_entity.id
_entity.type
_entity.pdbx_description
1 polymer ?
#
loop_
_entity_poly.entity_id
_entity_poly.type
_entity_poly.pdbx_seq_one_letter_code
_entity_poly.pdbx_strand_id
1 'polypeptide(L)'
;VNTLSQNKDGGLAFFKIESSHSEAVIETLSSGIELDRIKPVMEMYCRALAGAEVKLSPTDALVEKNIGWVSNESPTTEGSTVFVPTLVDRYGTKEENYAWFKVVSTHQVAHLEFGSFIFEFERPSGLFENLRLDLEARRIETLRENQNNGPAFGEDVADSDSPGNELSESHTGLERAWLTDMQRFFDLFEDRKLSLDIFTVVEDGRLDARVKNEYPGIKSSYTQVQSDSHENRPDIKELPAREAMVEFMVRLSLQQYEGVLAPSKYNKEASQVAQIARRVLVPDATVEDTAEATLRIYAIISAIPNEEIPPDDWSDMDFDEEDDEDYVDPEDMENLLQQIGMGMEMELRPEGEEEYESIQEVEYRGDFKPELAQLMTELRMQQQDEMGQAQGEPLTQEQLQELLENSAELDLQATQGEIQESSGMFADNIMKEAGANMPQSPDDSQGPFVHVDEEGGELEPPEPETFVYDEWDFRAEDYKPRWCVVRQKMMQEGEPAYFGATLNEYSTLVTRIRRQFEMMVPEMFRKERKLIDGEDIDIDDVIENMVDIKTGSSPDEKFYWRRNKVQRDVAVAFLLDTSASTAEAIDEGKNKQDDWDAPDDPVEYMVWLRTRRGEQMRRSYKRIIDMEKESMVLLINALEAIGDTYGIYGFSGYGRENVEFYTIKDLHENFSEKVKRRIDRIAPLHATRMGPAIRHATYKLDNTDARTKILFLISDGRPQDRGYSREGVEKEYAVHDTKKALDEAKMQGINSFCLTVDKNGHDYLKTMCSDMGYEILDDINDLPERLLVLYRRLTM
;
A
#
# COMPACT_ATOMS: atom_id res chain seq x y z
N VAL A 1 -28.76 9.49 34.50
CA VAL A 1 -29.98 10.36 34.49
C VAL A 1 -31.07 9.62 33.74
N ASN A 2 -32.33 9.69 34.20
CA ASN A 2 -33.46 8.88 33.73
C ASN A 2 -34.01 9.34 32.36
N THR A 3 -33.14 9.77 31.44
CA THR A 3 -33.47 10.39 30.15
C THR A 3 -34.32 9.47 29.28
N LEU A 4 -34.05 8.17 29.26
CA LEU A 4 -34.81 7.20 28.46
C LEU A 4 -36.27 7.04 28.92
N SER A 5 -36.56 7.32 30.20
CA SER A 5 -37.91 7.25 30.76
C SER A 5 -38.73 8.52 30.56
N GLN A 6 -38.06 9.66 30.34
CA GLN A 6 -38.69 10.98 30.19
C GLN A 6 -38.74 11.46 28.74
N ASN A 7 -37.75 11.09 27.93
CA ASN A 7 -37.67 11.39 26.51
C ASN A 7 -37.05 10.18 25.78
N LYS A 8 -37.93 9.36 25.20
CA LYS A 8 -37.54 8.10 24.56
C LYS A 8 -36.65 8.33 23.33
N ASP A 9 -36.92 9.39 22.58
CA ASP A 9 -36.15 9.74 21.38
C ASP A 9 -34.77 10.30 21.76
N GLY A 10 -34.68 11.13 22.81
CA GLY A 10 -33.39 11.59 23.35
C GLY A 10 -32.56 10.47 23.97
N GLY A 11 -33.19 9.47 24.57
CA GLY A 11 -32.52 8.25 25.04
C GLY A 11 -32.02 7.37 23.90
N LEU A 12 -32.83 7.19 22.84
CA LEU A 12 -32.43 6.43 21.65
C LEU A 12 -31.27 7.12 20.91
N ALA A 13 -31.31 8.44 20.74
CA ALA A 13 -30.21 9.20 20.14
C ALA A 13 -28.91 9.08 20.95
N PHE A 14 -29.00 9.03 22.29
CA PHE A 14 -27.83 8.82 23.15
C PHE A 14 -27.20 7.42 22.96
N PHE A 15 -28.00 6.35 22.87
CA PHE A 15 -27.47 5.00 22.64
C PHE A 15 -27.05 4.74 21.18
N LYS A 16 -27.53 5.54 20.22
CA LYS A 16 -27.09 5.52 18.82
C LYS A 16 -25.87 6.40 18.54
N ILE A 17 -25.31 7.07 19.55
CA ILE A 17 -24.17 8.00 19.39
C ILE A 17 -24.51 9.22 18.52
N GLU A 18 -25.80 9.54 18.34
CA GLU A 18 -26.25 10.65 17.49
C GLU A 18 -26.31 12.00 18.24
N SER A 19 -25.97 12.01 19.54
CA SER A 19 -25.99 13.22 20.38
C SER A 19 -24.59 13.62 20.83
N SER A 20 -24.31 14.93 20.87
CA SER A 20 -23.04 15.46 21.39
C SER A 20 -22.77 15.05 22.85
N HIS A 21 -23.82 14.77 23.63
CA HIS A 21 -23.68 14.25 24.99
C HIS A 21 -23.30 12.77 25.02
N SER A 22 -23.79 11.95 24.08
CA SER A 22 -23.38 10.54 23.97
C SER A 22 -21.97 10.39 23.45
N GLU A 23 -21.58 11.19 22.46
CA GLU A 23 -20.19 11.26 21.98
C GLU A 23 -19.25 11.66 23.12
N ALA A 24 -19.58 12.72 23.87
CA ALA A 24 -18.78 13.15 25.02
C ALA A 24 -18.70 12.10 26.15
N VAL A 25 -19.77 11.32 26.38
CA VAL A 25 -19.78 10.26 27.41
C VAL A 25 -19.00 9.03 26.96
N ILE A 26 -19.14 8.59 25.70
CA ILE A 26 -18.34 7.49 25.14
C ILE A 26 -16.87 7.90 25.09
N GLU A 27 -16.61 9.16 24.74
CA GLU A 27 -15.28 9.74 24.80
C GLU A 27 -14.71 9.72 26.23
N THR A 28 -15.49 10.02 27.27
CA THR A 28 -14.98 9.93 28.65
C THR A 28 -14.78 8.48 29.13
N LEU A 29 -15.41 7.51 28.45
CA LEU A 29 -15.29 6.08 28.75
C LEU A 29 -14.17 5.40 27.94
N SER A 30 -13.80 5.95 26.77
CA SER A 30 -12.70 5.44 25.94
C SER A 30 -11.36 5.91 26.50
N SER A 31 -10.39 4.99 26.57
CA SER A 31 -8.98 5.29 26.86
C SER A 31 -8.22 5.78 25.63
N GLY A 32 -8.72 5.47 24.43
CA GLY A 32 -8.08 5.77 23.16
C GLY A 32 -8.04 7.26 22.80
N ILE A 33 -7.02 7.63 22.03
CA ILE A 33 -6.82 8.99 21.51
C ILE A 33 -6.67 8.95 19.99
N GLU A 34 -7.52 9.70 19.31
CA GLU A 34 -7.46 9.95 17.87
C GLU A 34 -6.50 11.12 17.57
N LEU A 35 -5.64 10.95 16.56
CA LEU A 35 -4.67 11.94 16.12
C LEU A 35 -5.35 13.28 15.81
N ASP A 36 -6.46 13.28 15.07
CA ASP A 36 -7.15 14.51 14.64
C ASP A 36 -7.53 15.44 15.80
N ARG A 37 -7.79 14.90 17.00
CA ARG A 37 -8.14 15.68 18.19
C ARG A 37 -6.93 16.40 18.78
N ILE A 38 -5.76 15.77 18.73
CA ILE A 38 -4.53 16.27 19.33
C ILE A 38 -3.61 16.95 18.31
N LYS A 39 -3.87 16.75 17.01
CA LYS A 39 -3.03 17.19 15.89
C LYS A 39 -2.60 18.66 15.98
N PRO A 40 -3.49 19.65 16.22
CA PRO A 40 -3.06 21.05 16.29
C PRO A 40 -2.08 21.33 17.44
N VAL A 41 -2.28 20.67 18.58
CA VAL A 41 -1.41 20.82 19.76
C VAL A 41 -0.08 20.10 19.54
N MET A 42 -0.13 18.90 18.96
CA MET A 42 1.05 18.09 18.65
C MET A 42 1.90 18.73 17.55
N GLU A 43 1.31 19.35 16.54
CA GLU A 43 2.07 20.12 15.54
C GLU A 43 2.79 21.31 16.17
N MET A 44 2.12 22.06 17.06
CA MET A 44 2.78 23.13 17.80
C MET A 44 3.91 22.59 18.68
N TYR A 45 3.72 21.43 19.31
CA TYR A 45 4.73 20.75 20.11
C TYR A 45 5.95 20.35 19.27
N CYS A 46 5.76 19.66 18.15
CA CYS A 46 6.84 19.22 17.28
C CYS A 46 7.58 20.39 16.63
N ARG A 47 6.88 21.45 16.22
CA ARG A 47 7.52 22.68 15.72
C ARG A 47 8.37 23.36 16.80
N ALA A 48 7.92 23.34 18.05
CA ALA A 48 8.67 23.91 19.16
C ALA A 48 9.94 23.10 19.47
N LEU A 49 9.91 21.78 19.31
CA LEU A 49 11.08 20.90 19.46
C LEU A 49 12.06 21.06 18.28
N ALA A 50 11.62 20.84 17.05
CA ALA A 50 12.50 20.87 15.87
C ALA A 50 13.07 22.27 15.55
N GLY A 51 12.45 23.33 16.05
CA GLY A 51 12.81 24.71 15.67
C GLY A 51 12.53 25.05 14.20
N ALA A 52 11.79 24.19 13.48
CA ALA A 52 11.45 24.29 12.07
C ALA A 52 9.96 23.97 11.83
N GLU A 53 9.46 24.24 10.62
CA GLU A 53 8.11 23.83 10.26
C GLU A 53 8.04 22.30 10.07
N VAL A 54 7.46 21.63 11.07
CA VAL A 54 7.12 20.21 11.03
C VAL A 54 5.60 20.05 10.93
N LYS A 55 5.15 19.21 10.01
CA LYS A 55 3.75 18.78 9.88
C LYS A 55 3.55 17.41 10.51
N LEU A 56 2.37 17.17 11.10
CA LEU A 56 1.97 15.81 11.48
C LEU A 56 0.96 15.27 10.49
N SER A 57 1.16 14.02 10.10
CA SER A 57 0.26 13.27 9.24
C SER A 57 0.00 11.88 9.81
N PRO A 58 -1.15 11.27 9.51
CA PRO A 58 -1.37 9.87 9.85
C PRO A 58 -0.47 8.97 9.01
N THR A 59 -0.01 7.84 9.57
CA THR A 59 0.77 6.83 8.82
C THR A 59 0.01 6.32 7.59
N ASP A 60 -1.32 6.25 7.64
CA ASP A 60 -2.19 5.90 6.50
C ASP A 60 -1.98 6.82 5.26
N ALA A 61 -1.57 8.07 5.47
CA ALA A 61 -1.28 8.99 4.37
C ALA A 61 -0.05 8.58 3.55
N LEU A 62 0.88 7.78 4.09
CA LEU A 62 2.01 7.23 3.34
C LEU A 62 1.56 6.17 2.35
N VAL A 63 0.55 5.37 2.74
CA VAL A 63 -0.09 4.37 1.89
C VAL A 63 -0.84 5.04 0.74
N GLU A 64 -1.60 6.11 1.02
CA GLU A 64 -2.29 6.90 0.00
C GLU A 64 -1.33 7.56 -1.01
N LYS A 65 -0.09 7.86 -0.58
CA LYS A 65 0.96 8.43 -1.44
C LYS A 65 1.71 7.37 -2.27
N ASN A 66 1.45 6.08 -2.06
CA ASN A 66 2.12 4.98 -2.77
C ASN A 66 3.66 4.99 -2.57
N ILE A 67 4.10 5.46 -1.40
CA ILE A 67 5.49 5.42 -0.93
C ILE A 67 5.63 4.10 -0.15
N GLY A 68 5.76 2.99 -0.88
CA GLY A 68 5.60 1.62 -0.36
C GLY A 68 6.73 1.08 0.53
N TRP A 69 7.33 1.89 1.42
CA TRP A 69 8.50 1.47 2.22
C TRP A 69 8.44 1.92 3.68
N VAL A 70 7.23 2.19 4.15
CA VAL A 70 6.92 2.40 5.57
C VAL A 70 5.79 1.46 5.95
N SER A 71 5.88 0.81 7.10
CA SER A 71 4.79 -0.03 7.60
C SER A 71 3.56 0.83 7.93
N ASN A 72 2.35 0.28 7.75
CA ASN A 72 1.10 1.01 7.99
C ASN A 72 0.91 1.45 9.46
N GLU A 73 1.71 0.91 10.38
CA GLU A 73 1.50 1.03 11.82
C GLU A 73 2.68 1.68 12.57
N SER A 74 3.87 1.77 11.95
CA SER A 74 5.03 2.41 12.58
C SER A 74 5.07 3.93 12.32
N PRO A 75 5.53 4.71 13.31
CA PRO A 75 5.84 6.11 13.10
C PRO A 75 7.10 6.29 12.26
N THR A 76 7.19 7.37 11.48
CA THR A 76 8.41 7.67 10.70
C THR A 76 8.50 9.18 10.39
N THR A 77 9.62 9.64 9.83
CA THR A 77 9.79 11.03 9.42
C THR A 77 10.53 11.19 8.08
N GLU A 78 10.01 12.10 7.25
CA GLU A 78 10.57 12.46 5.93
C GLU A 78 11.20 13.87 5.96
N GLY A 79 11.81 14.28 7.07
CA GLY A 79 12.42 15.60 7.20
C GLY A 79 11.45 16.72 7.58
N SER A 80 10.37 16.88 6.81
CA SER A 80 9.38 17.97 6.97
C SER A 80 8.05 17.51 7.56
N THR A 81 7.80 16.21 7.52
CA THR A 81 6.55 15.59 7.99
C THR A 81 6.91 14.45 8.92
N VAL A 82 6.23 14.40 10.06
CA VAL A 82 6.27 13.29 11.00
C VAL A 82 4.96 12.52 10.86
N PHE A 83 5.07 11.23 10.58
CA PHE A 83 3.95 10.32 10.43
C PHE A 83 3.77 9.53 11.71
N VAL A 84 2.54 9.48 12.22
CA VAL A 84 2.18 8.78 13.45
C VAL A 84 0.85 8.05 13.28
N PRO A 85 0.56 7.02 14.10
CA PRO A 85 -0.71 6.29 14.01
C PRO A 85 -1.95 7.17 14.17
N THR A 86 -3.04 6.82 13.48
CA THR A 86 -4.33 7.53 13.53
C THR A 86 -5.03 7.43 14.89
N LEU A 87 -4.89 6.29 15.55
CA LEU A 87 -5.52 5.97 16.83
C LEU A 87 -4.54 5.22 17.73
N VAL A 88 -4.46 5.62 19.00
CA VAL A 88 -3.69 4.90 20.03
C VAL A 88 -4.59 4.56 21.20
N ASP A 89 -4.70 3.26 21.50
CA ASP A 89 -5.44 2.71 22.65
C ASP A 89 -4.60 1.60 23.33
N ARG A 90 -3.37 1.95 23.71
CA ARG A 90 -2.39 1.03 24.30
C ARG A 90 -2.52 0.93 25.82
N TYR A 91 -2.81 2.06 26.46
CA TYR A 91 -2.87 2.20 27.91
C TYR A 91 -4.30 2.35 28.41
N GLY A 92 -4.51 2.06 29.70
CA GLY A 92 -5.83 2.14 30.33
C GLY A 92 -6.34 3.56 30.56
N THR A 93 -5.50 4.58 30.36
CA THR A 93 -5.87 6.00 30.54
C THR A 93 -5.51 6.85 29.33
N LYS A 94 -6.29 7.91 29.09
CA LYS A 94 -6.02 8.88 28.03
C LYS A 94 -4.71 9.62 28.25
N GLU A 95 -4.38 9.96 29.49
CA GLU A 95 -3.15 10.66 29.81
C GLU A 95 -1.90 9.84 29.42
N GLU A 96 -1.94 8.52 29.61
CA GLU A 96 -0.85 7.61 29.20
C GLU A 96 -0.79 7.44 27.68
N ASN A 97 -1.94 7.25 27.00
CA ASN A 97 -1.98 7.21 25.53
C ASN A 97 -1.50 8.53 24.90
N TYR A 98 -1.81 9.68 25.53
CA TYR A 98 -1.30 10.98 25.08
C TYR A 98 0.19 11.13 25.34
N ALA A 99 0.68 10.59 26.46
CA ALA A 99 2.11 10.54 26.76
C ALA A 99 2.89 9.71 25.74
N TRP A 100 2.33 8.59 25.31
CA TRP A 100 2.91 7.77 24.24
C TRP A 100 3.02 8.54 22.93
N PHE A 101 1.97 9.23 22.49
CA PHE A 101 2.02 10.10 21.30
C PHE A 101 3.13 11.15 21.39
N LYS A 102 3.32 11.76 22.57
CA LYS A 102 4.42 12.69 22.80
C LYS A 102 5.76 12.02 22.68
N VAL A 103 5.96 10.83 23.26
CA VAL A 103 7.24 10.11 23.20
C VAL A 103 7.59 9.79 21.76
N VAL A 104 6.68 9.17 21.01
CA VAL A 104 6.86 8.85 19.59
C VAL A 104 7.19 10.09 18.77
N SER A 105 6.36 11.14 18.89
CA SER A 105 6.58 12.37 18.12
C SER A 105 7.90 13.05 18.50
N THR A 106 8.30 12.98 19.77
CA THR A 106 9.59 13.53 20.22
C THR A 106 10.75 12.74 19.65
N HIS A 107 10.68 11.41 19.62
CA HIS A 107 11.72 10.56 19.04
C HIS A 107 11.88 10.83 17.54
N GLN A 108 10.78 10.87 16.79
CA GLN A 108 10.80 11.22 15.36
C GLN A 108 11.41 12.60 15.09
N VAL A 109 11.03 13.60 15.89
CA VAL A 109 11.60 14.95 15.78
C VAL A 109 13.07 15.00 16.21
N ALA A 110 13.49 14.13 17.14
CA ALA A 110 14.88 14.07 17.59
C ALA A 110 15.84 13.72 16.45
N HIS A 111 15.43 12.89 15.47
CA HIS A 111 16.24 12.64 14.28
C HIS A 111 16.52 13.92 13.48
N LEU A 112 15.55 14.82 13.40
CA LEU A 112 15.68 16.11 12.72
C LEU A 112 16.53 17.08 13.53
N GLU A 113 16.19 17.23 14.81
CA GLU A 113 16.79 18.23 15.69
C GLU A 113 18.25 17.90 16.00
N PHE A 114 18.57 16.63 16.22
CA PHE A 114 19.90 16.16 16.58
C PHE A 114 20.69 15.56 15.41
N GLY A 115 20.20 15.79 14.19
CA GLY A 115 20.97 15.67 12.95
C GLY A 115 21.25 14.26 12.46
N SER A 116 20.33 13.32 12.64
CA SER A 116 20.48 11.94 12.12
C SER A 116 20.56 11.88 10.59
N PHE A 117 19.91 12.82 9.89
CA PHE A 117 19.85 12.84 8.41
C PHE A 117 20.88 13.76 7.74
N ILE A 118 21.71 14.45 8.52
CA ILE A 118 22.74 15.38 8.02
C ILE A 118 24.14 14.79 8.15
N PHE A 119 24.25 13.46 8.07
CA PHE A 119 25.51 12.77 8.13
C PHE A 119 26.41 13.18 6.96
N GLU A 120 27.63 13.57 7.29
CA GLU A 120 28.69 13.90 6.33
C GLU A 120 29.80 12.86 6.43
N PHE A 121 30.15 12.21 5.32
CA PHE A 121 31.10 11.09 5.32
C PHE A 121 32.50 11.53 5.76
N GLU A 122 32.93 12.71 5.32
CA GLU A 122 34.26 13.25 5.60
C GLU A 122 34.37 13.96 6.96
N ARG A 123 33.23 14.23 7.61
CA ARG A 123 33.23 14.94 8.89
C ARG A 123 33.76 14.02 9.99
N PRO A 124 34.76 14.46 10.78
CA PRO A 124 35.38 13.60 11.76
C PRO A 124 34.48 13.37 12.97
N SER A 125 34.51 12.14 13.50
CA SER A 125 33.98 11.78 14.81
C SER A 125 34.72 12.53 15.92
N GLY A 126 33.99 12.93 16.95
CA GLY A 126 34.51 13.53 18.18
C GLY A 126 34.85 12.51 19.26
N LEU A 127 34.31 11.30 19.19
CA LEU A 127 34.44 10.25 20.22
C LEU A 127 35.35 9.08 19.83
N PHE A 128 35.56 8.85 18.53
CA PHE A 128 36.33 7.74 17.98
C PHE A 128 37.43 8.22 17.02
N GLU A 129 38.43 7.36 16.79
CA GLU A 129 39.34 7.54 15.67
C GLU A 129 38.60 7.28 14.35
N ASN A 130 38.87 8.12 13.34
CA ASN A 130 38.17 8.08 12.05
C ASN A 130 38.73 6.96 11.16
N LEU A 131 37.98 5.86 11.04
CA LEU A 131 38.41 4.68 10.29
C LEU A 131 37.69 4.53 8.95
N ARG A 132 36.55 5.22 8.75
CA ARG A 132 35.78 5.20 7.50
C ARG A 132 36.61 5.49 6.25
N LEU A 133 37.45 6.53 6.30
CA LEU A 133 38.29 6.95 5.16
C LEU A 133 39.39 5.94 4.82
N ASP A 134 40.00 5.32 5.82
CA ASP A 134 41.04 4.30 5.61
C ASP A 134 40.43 3.02 5.04
N LEU A 135 39.25 2.63 5.54
CA LEU A 135 38.52 1.47 5.06
C LEU A 135 38.08 1.61 3.59
N GLU A 136 37.55 2.77 3.22
CA GLU A 136 37.20 3.09 1.84
C GLU A 136 38.41 2.99 0.90
N ALA A 137 39.55 3.56 1.30
CA ALA A 137 40.77 3.51 0.50
C ALA A 137 41.24 2.07 0.24
N ARG A 138 41.18 1.21 1.26
CA ARG A 138 41.52 -0.22 1.15
C ARG A 138 40.54 -0.95 0.21
N ARG A 139 39.23 -0.67 0.32
CA ARG A 139 38.20 -1.27 -0.52
C ARG A 139 38.42 -0.95 -2.00
N ILE A 140 38.72 0.32 -2.31
CA ILE A 140 39.02 0.78 -3.67
C ILE A 140 40.27 0.09 -4.22
N GLU A 141 41.30 -0.09 -3.39
CA GLU A 141 42.53 -0.79 -3.78
C GLU A 141 42.25 -2.27 -4.13
N THR A 142 41.49 -2.97 -3.30
CA THR A 142 41.10 -4.37 -3.54
C THR A 142 40.26 -4.53 -4.81
N LEU A 143 39.30 -3.63 -5.06
CA LEU A 143 38.49 -3.65 -6.30
C LEU A 143 39.35 -3.46 -7.56
N ARG A 144 40.37 -2.60 -7.50
CA ARG A 144 41.34 -2.39 -8.60
C ARG A 144 42.22 -3.62 -8.84
N GLU A 145 42.64 -4.31 -7.78
CA GLU A 145 43.42 -5.55 -7.89
C GLU A 145 42.61 -6.70 -8.50
N ASN A 146 41.33 -6.82 -8.13
CA ASN A 146 40.43 -7.84 -8.67
C ASN A 146 40.10 -7.62 -10.16
N GLN A 147 39.93 -6.37 -10.61
CA GLN A 147 39.72 -6.06 -12.03
C GLN A 147 40.94 -6.39 -12.90
N ASN A 148 42.16 -6.18 -12.38
CA ASN A 148 43.40 -6.50 -13.12
C ASN A 148 43.68 -8.01 -13.23
N ASN A 149 43.02 -8.85 -12.42
CA ASN A 149 43.23 -10.30 -12.38
C ASN A 149 42.06 -11.13 -12.97
N GLY A 150 41.01 -10.49 -13.52
CA GLY A 150 39.89 -11.17 -14.17
C GLY A 150 40.22 -11.75 -15.56
N PRO A 151 39.53 -12.80 -16.05
CA PRO A 151 39.77 -13.35 -17.37
C PRO A 151 39.32 -12.37 -18.46
N ALA A 152 40.21 -12.06 -19.40
CA ALA A 152 39.93 -11.23 -20.57
C ALA A 152 38.77 -11.82 -21.39
N PHE A 153 37.58 -11.21 -21.29
CA PHE A 153 36.49 -11.46 -22.22
C PHE A 153 36.58 -10.48 -23.40
N GLY A 154 37.07 -11.02 -24.52
CA GLY A 154 36.67 -10.70 -25.90
C GLY A 154 36.67 -9.23 -26.34
N GLU A 155 37.77 -8.83 -26.99
CA GLU A 155 37.72 -7.85 -28.08
C GLU A 155 36.68 -8.29 -29.12
N ASP A 156 35.64 -7.48 -29.34
CA ASP A 156 34.98 -7.27 -30.64
C ASP A 156 33.84 -6.24 -30.48
N VAL A 157 34.04 -5.01 -30.98
CA VAL A 157 33.20 -4.31 -31.97
C VAL A 157 33.64 -2.84 -32.09
N ALA A 158 34.33 -2.59 -33.21
CA ALA A 158 34.28 -1.45 -34.12
C ALA A 158 34.56 0.00 -33.64
N ASP A 159 35.76 0.45 -34.04
CA ASP A 159 36.06 1.76 -34.65
C ASP A 159 34.85 2.62 -35.09
N SER A 160 34.78 3.83 -34.53
CA SER A 160 34.52 5.02 -35.36
C SER A 160 35.29 6.24 -34.83
N ASP A 161 36.25 6.67 -35.62
CA ASP A 161 37.04 7.89 -35.47
C ASP A 161 36.16 9.15 -35.42
N SER A 162 36.39 10.01 -34.42
CA SER A 162 36.22 11.46 -34.54
C SER A 162 37.22 12.18 -33.63
N PRO A 163 38.21 12.92 -34.18
CA PRO A 163 39.18 13.65 -33.39
C PRO A 163 38.69 15.06 -33.09
N GLY A 164 38.59 15.42 -31.82
CA GLY A 164 38.49 16.82 -31.41
C GLY A 164 37.68 17.10 -30.16
N ASN A 165 38.27 16.86 -28.98
CA ASN A 165 38.18 17.79 -27.86
C ASN A 165 39.28 17.48 -26.83
N GLU A 166 40.36 18.24 -26.86
CA GLU A 166 41.30 18.36 -25.75
C GLU A 166 40.69 19.27 -24.70
N LEU A 167 39.87 18.71 -23.79
CA LEU A 167 39.47 19.35 -22.53
C LEU A 167 39.26 18.25 -21.48
N SER A 168 40.04 18.39 -20.39
CA SER A 168 40.04 17.62 -19.12
C SER A 168 40.25 16.11 -19.21
N GLU A 169 41.24 15.65 -18.44
CA GLU A 169 41.49 14.24 -18.12
C GLU A 169 40.17 13.56 -17.74
N SER A 170 39.67 12.72 -18.64
CA SER A 170 38.47 11.93 -18.47
C SER A 170 38.68 10.98 -17.30
N HIS A 171 37.98 11.25 -16.20
CA HIS A 171 37.82 10.37 -15.06
C HIS A 171 37.44 8.98 -15.58
N THR A 172 38.29 7.99 -15.30
CA THR A 172 38.01 6.57 -15.53
C THR A 172 36.74 6.18 -14.78
N GLY A 173 35.86 5.36 -15.37
CA GLY A 173 34.57 4.89 -14.81
C GLY A 173 34.65 4.02 -13.55
N LEU A 174 35.41 4.47 -12.56
CA LEU A 174 35.65 3.91 -11.22
C LEU A 174 35.26 4.91 -10.12
N GLU A 175 34.95 6.16 -10.47
CA GLU A 175 34.26 7.08 -9.56
C GLU A 175 32.75 6.92 -9.80
N ARG A 176 32.12 5.99 -9.07
CA ARG A 176 30.69 6.15 -8.76
C ARG A 176 30.58 7.51 -8.07
N ALA A 177 29.91 8.47 -8.69
CA ALA A 177 29.48 9.66 -7.95
C ALA A 177 28.42 9.16 -6.97
N TRP A 178 28.82 8.88 -5.72
CA TRP A 178 27.87 8.61 -4.65
C TRP A 178 26.90 9.79 -4.59
N LEU A 179 25.62 9.49 -4.48
CA LEU A 179 24.63 10.55 -4.32
C LEU A 179 24.66 11.08 -2.90
N THR A 180 24.47 10.16 -1.94
CA THR A 180 24.38 10.49 -0.53
C THR A 180 25.59 9.97 0.24
N ASP A 181 25.97 10.69 1.30
CA ASP A 181 27.04 10.26 2.20
C ASP A 181 26.66 9.00 3.00
N MET A 182 25.37 8.82 3.34
CA MET A 182 24.88 7.61 3.99
C MET A 182 25.06 6.38 3.10
N GLN A 183 24.75 6.47 1.81
CA GLN A 183 24.98 5.37 0.89
C GLN A 183 26.48 5.03 0.79
N ARG A 184 27.33 6.06 0.67
CA ARG A 184 28.79 5.89 0.68
C ARG A 184 29.28 5.17 1.93
N PHE A 185 28.63 5.40 3.07
CA PHE A 185 28.92 4.70 4.32
C PHE A 185 28.45 3.24 4.31
N PHE A 186 27.21 2.95 3.92
CA PHE A 186 26.71 1.56 3.92
C PHE A 186 27.39 0.67 2.87
N ASP A 187 27.89 1.25 1.77
CA ASP A 187 28.70 0.55 0.76
C ASP A 187 30.06 0.05 1.29
N LEU A 188 30.48 0.46 2.50
CA LEU A 188 31.67 -0.08 3.17
C LEU A 188 31.48 -1.52 3.67
N PHE A 189 30.23 -1.98 3.81
CA PHE A 189 29.89 -3.28 4.41
C PHE A 189 29.36 -4.25 3.36
N GLU A 190 29.68 -5.55 3.48
CA GLU A 190 29.08 -6.57 2.61
C GLU A 190 27.62 -6.88 2.99
N ASP A 191 27.34 -6.93 4.30
CA ASP A 191 26.01 -7.15 4.85
C ASP A 191 25.37 -5.81 5.21
N ARG A 192 24.73 -5.21 4.21
CA ARG A 192 24.08 -3.90 4.35
C ARG A 192 22.90 -3.92 5.33
N LYS A 193 22.18 -5.05 5.42
CA LYS A 193 21.05 -5.23 6.35
C LYS A 193 21.54 -5.20 7.80
N LEU A 194 22.58 -5.97 8.12
CA LEU A 194 23.18 -5.97 9.45
C LEU A 194 23.75 -4.60 9.84
N SER A 195 24.46 -3.91 8.94
CA SER A 195 25.03 -2.59 9.23
C SER A 195 23.97 -1.52 9.45
N LEU A 196 22.85 -1.55 8.71
CA LEU A 196 21.70 -0.66 8.92
C LEU A 196 21.03 -0.90 10.27
N ASP A 197 20.82 -2.15 10.67
CA ASP A 197 20.21 -2.48 11.97
C ASP A 197 21.11 -2.01 13.13
N ILE A 198 22.42 -2.28 13.04
CA ILE A 198 23.41 -1.78 14.03
C ILE A 198 23.38 -0.26 14.09
N PHE A 199 23.40 0.43 12.93
CA PHE A 199 23.33 1.88 12.87
C PHE A 199 22.08 2.44 13.54
N THR A 200 20.92 1.86 13.21
CA THR A 200 19.62 2.26 13.77
C THR A 200 19.62 2.13 15.28
N VAL A 201 20.06 0.99 15.83
CA VAL A 201 20.07 0.76 17.29
C VAL A 201 21.00 1.73 18.03
N VAL A 202 22.17 2.00 17.47
CA VAL A 202 23.15 2.93 18.07
C VAL A 202 22.64 4.37 17.99
N GLU A 203 22.07 4.76 16.85
CA GLU A 203 21.53 6.09 16.63
C GLU A 203 20.33 6.38 17.54
N ASP A 204 19.40 5.44 17.61
CA ASP A 204 18.26 5.52 18.51
C ASP A 204 18.69 5.63 19.97
N GLY A 205 19.72 4.88 20.37
CA GLY A 205 20.32 4.97 21.70
C GLY A 205 20.86 6.38 21.99
N ARG A 206 21.61 6.96 21.04
CA ARG A 206 22.12 8.34 21.11
C ARG A 206 20.97 9.33 21.29
N LEU A 207 19.91 9.21 20.48
CA LEU A 207 18.74 10.08 20.53
C LEU A 207 17.98 9.94 21.85
N ASP A 208 17.74 8.72 22.32
CA ASP A 208 17.08 8.44 23.60
C ASP A 208 17.82 9.10 24.76
N ALA A 209 19.14 8.94 24.82
CA ALA A 209 19.98 9.55 25.84
C ALA A 209 19.91 11.07 25.78
N ARG A 210 20.02 11.64 24.57
CA ARG A 210 20.00 13.09 24.35
C ARG A 210 18.64 13.72 24.66
N VAL A 211 17.54 13.12 24.21
CA VAL A 211 16.16 13.56 24.53
C VAL A 211 15.94 13.58 26.04
N LYS A 212 16.36 12.54 26.77
CA LYS A 212 16.19 12.49 28.23
C LYS A 212 17.04 13.51 28.98
N ASN A 213 18.17 13.94 28.39
CA ASN A 213 19.03 14.98 28.96
C ASN A 213 18.51 16.39 28.67
N GLU A 214 18.20 16.70 27.40
CA GLU A 214 17.73 18.02 26.94
C GLU A 214 16.28 18.31 27.37
N TYR A 215 15.44 17.27 27.43
CA TYR A 215 14.02 17.38 27.75
C TYR A 215 13.62 16.61 29.02
N PRO A 216 14.03 17.05 30.22
CA PRO A 216 13.69 16.39 31.48
C PRO A 216 12.17 16.25 31.73
N GLY A 217 11.34 17.10 31.11
CA GLY A 217 9.89 17.09 31.24
C GLY A 217 9.19 15.88 30.61
N ILE A 218 9.79 15.25 29.60
CA ILE A 218 9.24 14.02 28.99
C ILE A 218 9.88 12.75 29.55
N LYS A 219 11.02 12.86 30.24
CA LYS A 219 11.83 11.74 30.73
C LYS A 219 11.02 10.64 31.42
N SER A 220 10.08 10.98 32.31
CA SER A 220 9.28 9.98 33.02
C SER A 220 8.37 9.16 32.08
N SER A 221 7.71 9.83 31.14
CA SER A 221 6.88 9.17 30.13
C SER A 221 7.73 8.37 29.14
N TYR A 222 8.90 8.91 28.78
CA TYR A 222 9.86 8.25 27.91
C TYR A 222 10.38 6.94 28.50
N THR A 223 10.81 6.96 29.78
CA THR A 223 11.26 5.77 30.49
C THR A 223 10.14 4.74 30.66
N GLN A 224 8.90 5.17 30.88
CA GLN A 224 7.76 4.25 30.93
C GLN A 224 7.56 3.52 29.59
N VAL A 225 7.48 4.27 28.48
CA VAL A 225 7.32 3.68 27.14
C VAL A 225 8.49 2.76 26.78
N GLN A 226 9.73 3.14 27.12
CA GLN A 226 10.91 2.29 26.93
C GLN A 226 10.83 0.96 27.70
N SER A 227 10.37 1.01 28.95
CA SER A 227 10.17 -0.19 29.77
C SER A 227 9.10 -1.10 29.16
N ASP A 228 7.98 -0.53 28.70
CA ASP A 228 6.89 -1.29 28.09
C ASP A 228 7.33 -1.94 26.77
N SER A 229 8.14 -1.24 25.96
CA SER A 229 8.72 -1.82 24.74
C SER A 229 9.72 -2.93 25.04
N HIS A 230 10.44 -2.87 26.17
CA HIS A 230 11.31 -3.96 26.61
C HIS A 230 10.51 -5.22 27.00
N GLU A 231 9.40 -5.06 27.73
CA GLU A 231 8.56 -6.20 28.16
C GLU A 231 7.96 -6.99 27.00
N ASN A 232 7.75 -6.34 25.85
CA ASN A 232 7.17 -6.95 24.64
C ASN A 232 8.22 -7.47 23.64
N ARG A 233 9.52 -7.47 23.99
CA ARG A 233 10.58 -7.98 23.10
C ARG A 233 10.51 -9.51 22.94
N PRO A 234 10.97 -10.05 21.79
CA PRO A 234 11.04 -11.49 21.56
C PRO A 234 12.02 -12.16 22.54
N ASP A 235 11.86 -13.47 22.77
CA ASP A 235 12.82 -14.22 23.58
C ASP A 235 14.15 -14.34 22.83
N ILE A 236 15.18 -13.65 23.35
CA ILE A 236 16.54 -13.63 22.77
C ILE A 236 17.13 -15.04 22.60
N LYS A 237 16.67 -16.03 23.38
CA LYS A 237 17.16 -17.41 23.31
C LYS A 237 16.69 -18.19 22.09
N GLU A 238 15.65 -17.71 21.41
CA GLU A 238 15.13 -18.31 20.18
C GLU A 238 15.84 -17.78 18.93
N LEU A 239 16.72 -16.77 19.08
CA LEU A 239 17.44 -16.13 17.99
C LEU A 239 18.80 -16.80 17.72
N PRO A 240 19.25 -16.87 16.45
CA PRO A 240 20.62 -17.25 16.13
C PRO A 240 21.63 -16.20 16.62
N ALA A 241 22.91 -16.55 16.58
CA ALA A 241 23.95 -15.80 17.30
C ALA A 241 24.08 -14.32 16.89
N ARG A 242 23.94 -13.94 15.62
CA ARG A 242 24.05 -12.54 15.20
C ARG A 242 22.82 -11.74 15.56
N GLU A 243 21.62 -12.27 15.32
CA GLU A 243 20.34 -11.65 15.68
C GLU A 243 20.24 -11.49 17.20
N ALA A 244 20.72 -12.47 17.97
CA ALA A 244 20.83 -12.37 19.42
C ALA A 244 21.76 -11.23 19.86
N MET A 245 22.88 -11.00 19.16
CA MET A 245 23.79 -9.90 19.46
C MET A 245 23.18 -8.53 19.13
N VAL A 246 22.41 -8.42 18.03
CA VAL A 246 21.67 -7.19 17.70
C VAL A 246 20.52 -6.96 18.69
N GLU A 247 19.76 -7.99 19.07
CA GLU A 247 18.73 -7.92 20.11
C GLU A 247 19.32 -7.54 21.48
N PHE A 248 20.50 -8.06 21.82
CA PHE A 248 21.26 -7.64 23.00
C PHE A 248 21.55 -6.14 22.98
N MET A 249 21.96 -5.58 21.83
CA MET A 249 22.13 -4.12 21.68
C MET A 249 20.82 -3.35 21.84
N VAL A 250 19.71 -3.85 21.29
CA VAL A 250 18.39 -3.22 21.47
C VAL A 250 18.06 -3.14 22.96
N ARG A 251 18.22 -4.24 23.69
CA ARG A 251 17.95 -4.29 25.14
C ARG A 251 18.83 -3.32 25.92
N LEU A 252 20.12 -3.23 25.59
CA LEU A 252 21.03 -2.23 26.16
C LEU A 252 20.58 -0.79 25.86
N SER A 253 20.14 -0.52 24.63
CA SER A 253 19.67 0.82 24.21
C SER A 253 18.39 1.23 24.94
N LEU A 254 17.56 0.27 25.36
CA LEU A 254 16.36 0.48 26.19
C LEU A 254 16.68 0.65 27.69
N GLN A 255 17.97 0.85 28.05
CA GLN A 255 18.47 1.06 29.41
C GLN A 255 18.26 -0.12 30.37
N GLN A 256 18.26 -1.34 29.86
CA GLN A 256 18.40 -2.53 30.68
C GLN A 256 19.89 -2.84 30.77
N TYR A 257 20.52 -2.48 31.88
CA TYR A 257 21.96 -2.69 32.10
C TYR A 257 22.26 -3.83 33.10
N GLU A 258 21.23 -4.33 33.79
CA GLU A 258 21.33 -5.48 34.70
C GLU A 258 20.65 -6.69 34.04
N GLY A 259 21.27 -7.86 34.15
CA GLY A 259 20.68 -9.13 33.71
C GLY A 259 20.45 -9.25 32.21
N VAL A 260 21.27 -8.59 31.39
CA VAL A 260 21.12 -8.67 29.93
C VAL A 260 21.72 -9.98 29.44
N LEU A 261 20.88 -10.83 28.84
CA LEU A 261 21.31 -12.13 28.32
C LEU A 261 22.24 -11.96 27.11
N ALA A 262 23.40 -12.59 27.16
CA ALA A 262 24.30 -12.74 26.02
C ALA A 262 24.73 -14.21 25.83
N PRO A 263 25.09 -14.62 24.61
CA PRO A 263 25.64 -15.96 24.38
C PRO A 263 26.97 -16.12 25.11
N SER A 264 27.09 -17.15 25.97
CA SER A 264 28.26 -17.37 26.84
C SER A 264 29.58 -17.48 26.06
N LYS A 265 29.51 -18.00 24.83
CA LYS A 265 30.66 -18.13 23.91
C LYS A 265 31.20 -16.77 23.46
N TYR A 266 30.34 -15.75 23.39
CA TYR A 266 30.61 -14.43 22.82
C TYR A 266 30.57 -13.30 23.88
N ASN A 267 30.80 -13.61 25.16
CA ASN A 267 30.75 -12.61 26.24
C ASN A 267 31.79 -11.49 26.10
N LYS A 268 32.96 -11.79 25.54
CA LYS A 268 34.01 -10.78 25.31
C LYS A 268 33.52 -9.78 24.26
N GLU A 269 32.98 -10.29 23.17
CA GLU A 269 32.42 -9.55 22.04
C GLU A 269 31.21 -8.71 22.51
N ALA A 270 30.29 -9.29 23.29
CA ALA A 270 29.15 -8.58 23.87
C ALA A 270 29.60 -7.43 24.78
N SER A 271 30.65 -7.62 25.58
CA SER A 271 31.21 -6.56 26.43
C SER A 271 31.81 -5.43 25.60
N GLN A 272 32.53 -5.75 24.53
CA GLN A 272 33.12 -4.75 23.61
C GLN A 272 32.02 -3.96 22.89
N VAL A 273 31.00 -4.65 22.37
CA VAL A 273 29.84 -4.02 21.73
C VAL A 273 29.12 -3.07 22.71
N ALA A 274 28.91 -3.50 23.96
CA ALA A 274 28.30 -2.67 24.99
C ALA A 274 29.13 -1.40 25.29
N GLN A 275 30.46 -1.52 25.40
CA GLN A 275 31.37 -0.39 25.61
C GLN A 275 31.31 0.62 24.46
N ILE A 276 31.35 0.14 23.21
CA ILE A 276 31.28 1.00 22.02
C ILE A 276 29.91 1.71 21.95
N ALA A 277 28.81 0.96 22.10
CA ALA A 277 27.46 1.52 22.05
C ALA A 277 27.19 2.54 23.15
N ARG A 278 27.76 2.35 24.36
CA ARG A 278 27.63 3.30 25.47
C ARG A 278 28.37 4.60 25.23
N ARG A 279 29.46 4.57 24.46
CA ARG A 279 30.29 5.75 24.20
C ARG A 279 29.50 6.88 23.52
N VAL A 280 28.52 6.54 22.69
CA VAL A 280 27.68 7.52 21.98
C VAL A 280 26.49 8.02 22.83
N LEU A 281 26.26 7.49 24.02
CA LEU A 281 25.14 7.90 24.90
C LEU A 281 25.43 9.19 25.68
N VAL A 282 26.26 10.07 25.10
CA VAL A 282 26.64 11.36 25.66
C VAL A 282 25.94 12.51 24.91
N PRO A 283 25.59 13.63 25.57
CA PRO A 283 24.78 14.68 24.94
C PRO A 283 25.41 15.31 23.68
N ASP A 284 26.74 15.39 23.65
CA ASP A 284 27.51 16.01 22.56
C ASP A 284 27.78 15.03 21.40
N ALA A 285 27.35 13.77 21.49
CA ALA A 285 27.54 12.79 20.44
C ALA A 285 26.78 13.18 19.16
N THR A 286 27.44 12.94 18.04
CA THR A 286 27.00 13.26 16.69
C THR A 286 26.68 12.00 15.89
N VAL A 287 26.01 12.14 14.74
CA VAL A 287 25.73 11.00 13.86
C VAL A 287 27.01 10.41 13.26
N GLU A 288 28.07 11.21 13.15
CA GLU A 288 29.41 10.74 12.76
C GLU A 288 30.03 9.84 13.83
N ASP A 289 29.74 10.08 15.11
CA ASP A 289 30.13 9.17 16.20
C ASP A 289 29.35 7.86 16.16
N THR A 290 28.06 7.91 15.83
CA THR A 290 27.22 6.73 15.56
C THR A 290 27.84 5.90 14.43
N ALA A 291 28.20 6.52 13.30
CA ALA A 291 28.79 5.81 12.17
C ALA A 291 30.11 5.09 12.51
N GLU A 292 31.01 5.74 13.26
CA GLU A 292 32.26 5.13 13.71
C GLU A 292 32.05 4.02 14.76
N ALA A 293 31.02 4.14 15.60
CA ALA A 293 30.60 3.08 16.52
C ALA A 293 30.03 1.87 15.76
N THR A 294 29.13 2.12 14.79
CA THR A 294 28.54 1.09 13.91
C THR A 294 29.61 0.30 13.19
N LEU A 295 30.62 0.96 12.63
CA LEU A 295 31.71 0.30 11.92
C LEU A 295 32.46 -0.70 12.83
N ARG A 296 32.75 -0.32 14.08
CA ARG A 296 33.42 -1.20 15.06
C ARG A 296 32.53 -2.34 15.54
N ILE A 297 31.26 -2.06 15.80
CA ILE A 297 30.29 -3.07 16.24
C ILE A 297 30.04 -4.08 15.13
N TYR A 298 29.88 -3.61 13.89
CA TYR A 298 29.76 -4.47 12.71
C TYR A 298 30.95 -5.40 12.58
N ALA A 299 32.19 -4.88 12.73
CA ALA A 299 33.40 -5.69 12.68
C ALA A 299 33.45 -6.82 13.71
N ILE A 300 32.84 -6.61 14.87
CA ILE A 300 32.74 -7.64 15.92
C ILE A 300 31.64 -8.65 15.57
N ILE A 301 30.45 -8.19 15.20
CA ILE A 301 29.28 -9.07 14.97
C ILE A 301 29.42 -9.89 13.68
N SER A 302 29.97 -9.30 12.61
CA SER A 302 30.16 -10.02 11.33
C SER A 302 31.14 -11.19 11.46
N ALA A 303 32.10 -11.10 12.38
CA ALA A 303 33.05 -12.18 12.68
C ALA A 303 32.43 -13.35 13.47
N ILE A 304 31.23 -13.18 14.04
CA ILE A 304 30.51 -14.23 14.76
C ILE A 304 29.76 -15.11 13.73
N PRO A 305 29.94 -16.44 13.74
CA PRO A 305 29.12 -17.34 12.95
C PRO A 305 27.65 -17.32 13.39
N ASN A 306 26.73 -17.18 12.45
CA ASN A 306 25.30 -17.18 12.69
C ASN A 306 24.75 -18.61 12.87
N GLU A 307 24.77 -19.09 14.11
CA GLU A 307 24.36 -20.43 14.51
C GLU A 307 23.35 -20.39 15.66
N GLU A 308 22.46 -21.39 15.74
CA GLU A 308 21.59 -21.57 16.90
C GLU A 308 22.42 -21.81 18.18
N ILE A 309 22.09 -21.08 19.25
CA ILE A 309 22.81 -21.18 20.52
C ILE A 309 22.10 -22.17 21.45
N PRO A 310 22.80 -23.17 22.02
CA PRO A 310 22.19 -24.09 22.98
C PRO A 310 21.55 -23.37 24.18
N PRO A 311 20.39 -23.83 24.70
CA PRO A 311 19.67 -23.16 25.79
C PRO A 311 20.47 -22.97 27.10
N ASP A 312 21.50 -23.78 27.31
CA ASP A 312 22.37 -23.74 28.50
C ASP A 312 23.56 -22.78 28.34
N ASP A 313 23.85 -22.28 27.13
CA ASP A 313 25.02 -21.47 26.80
C ASP A 313 24.71 -19.96 26.81
N TRP A 314 23.95 -19.51 27.81
CA TRP A 314 23.57 -18.11 27.99
C TRP A 314 24.02 -17.60 29.37
N SER A 315 24.54 -16.37 29.40
CA SER A 315 24.96 -15.72 30.64
C SER A 315 24.34 -14.35 30.79
N ASP A 316 23.96 -14.03 32.03
CA ASP A 316 23.54 -12.69 32.42
C ASP A 316 24.77 -11.78 32.47
N MET A 317 24.68 -10.66 31.77
CA MET A 317 25.70 -9.62 31.75
C MET A 317 25.16 -8.40 32.51
N ASP A 318 25.92 -7.96 33.49
CA ASP A 318 25.66 -6.75 34.26
C ASP A 318 26.69 -5.69 33.88
N PHE A 319 26.23 -4.47 33.64
CA PHE A 319 27.07 -3.38 33.19
C PHE A 319 26.82 -2.12 34.02
N ASP A 320 27.81 -1.69 34.80
CA ASP A 320 27.67 -0.50 35.65
C ASP A 320 27.54 0.81 34.83
N GLU A 321 26.79 1.80 35.32
CA GLU A 321 26.60 3.09 34.65
C GLU A 321 27.84 4.01 34.69
N GLU A 322 28.84 3.72 35.54
CA GLU A 322 29.92 4.65 35.92
C GLU A 322 31.33 4.29 35.40
N ASP A 323 31.48 3.35 34.46
CA ASP A 323 32.79 2.97 33.92
C ASP A 323 33.32 4.03 32.91
N ASP A 324 33.79 5.16 33.44
CA ASP A 324 34.64 6.15 32.75
C ASP A 324 36.08 5.62 32.63
N GLU A 325 36.29 4.49 31.93
CA GLU A 325 37.63 4.15 31.45
C GLU A 325 37.90 4.89 30.13
N ASP A 326 39.15 5.36 29.94
CA ASP A 326 39.60 5.88 28.65
C ASP A 326 39.41 4.76 27.61
N TYR A 327 38.39 4.90 26.75
CA TYR A 327 38.08 3.92 25.72
C TYR A 327 39.28 3.70 24.81
N VAL A 328 39.63 2.43 24.59
CA VAL A 328 40.65 2.00 23.62
C VAL A 328 40.01 0.95 22.72
N ASP A 329 40.25 1.06 21.42
CA ASP A 329 39.78 0.06 20.47
C ASP A 329 40.30 -1.35 20.86
N PRO A 330 39.47 -2.41 20.73
CA PRO A 330 39.89 -3.77 20.99
C PRO A 330 41.21 -4.14 20.29
N GLU A 331 42.08 -4.91 20.95
CA GLU A 331 43.38 -5.33 20.38
C GLU A 331 43.25 -6.01 19.00
N ASP A 332 42.12 -6.69 18.76
CA ASP A 332 41.82 -7.42 17.54
C ASP A 332 41.15 -6.55 16.44
N MET A 333 40.79 -5.30 16.74
CA MET A 333 39.98 -4.44 15.87
C MET A 333 40.65 -4.15 14.53
N GLU A 334 41.95 -3.85 14.52
CA GLU A 334 42.69 -3.58 13.28
C GLU A 334 42.65 -4.79 12.31
N ASN A 335 42.70 -6.00 12.85
CA ASN A 335 42.62 -7.24 12.05
C ASN A 335 41.21 -7.45 11.49
N LEU A 336 40.16 -7.21 12.29
CA LEU A 336 38.77 -7.33 11.85
C LEU A 336 38.46 -6.32 10.72
N LEU A 337 38.93 -5.08 10.87
CA LEU A 337 38.77 -4.05 9.85
C LEU A 337 39.57 -4.33 8.58
N GLN A 338 40.72 -5.00 8.69
CA GLN A 338 41.45 -5.47 7.52
C GLN A 338 40.64 -6.50 6.73
N GLN A 339 39.93 -7.40 7.40
CA GLN A 339 39.06 -8.39 6.74
C GLN A 339 37.89 -7.73 6.01
N ILE A 340 37.24 -6.74 6.66
CA ILE A 340 36.18 -5.93 6.04
C ILE A 340 36.71 -5.20 4.80
N GLY A 341 37.85 -4.50 4.93
CA GLY A 341 38.44 -3.75 3.81
C GLY A 341 38.79 -4.61 2.60
N MET A 342 39.13 -5.89 2.82
CA MET A 342 39.41 -6.86 1.76
C MET A 342 38.16 -7.49 1.14
N GLY A 343 36.97 -7.36 1.74
CA GLY A 343 35.77 -8.00 1.20
C GLY A 343 35.76 -9.51 1.26
N MET A 344 36.30 -10.07 2.32
CA MET A 344 36.35 -11.52 2.49
C MET A 344 35.37 -11.99 3.57
N GLU A 345 34.42 -11.13 3.97
CA GLU A 345 33.51 -11.41 5.09
C GLU A 345 32.62 -12.61 4.77
N MET A 346 31.99 -12.62 3.59
CA MET A 346 31.18 -13.76 3.14
C MET A 346 32.01 -15.00 2.77
N GLU A 347 33.22 -14.84 2.24
CA GLU A 347 34.09 -15.98 1.83
C GLU A 347 34.64 -16.77 3.03
N LEU A 348 34.75 -16.13 4.19
CA LEU A 348 35.25 -16.74 5.43
C LEU A 348 34.14 -17.40 6.27
N ARG A 349 32.86 -17.28 5.85
CA ARG A 349 31.71 -17.88 6.54
C ARG A 349 31.77 -19.42 6.49
N PRO A 350 31.50 -20.13 7.60
CA PRO A 350 31.37 -21.59 7.59
C PRO A 350 30.27 -22.08 6.64
N GLU A 351 30.52 -23.18 5.92
CA GLU A 351 29.49 -23.80 5.07
C GLU A 351 28.28 -24.26 5.92
N GLY A 352 27.09 -23.71 5.65
CA GLY A 352 25.82 -24.06 6.31
C GLY A 352 25.35 -23.10 7.40
N GLU A 353 25.98 -21.94 7.53
CA GLU A 353 25.54 -20.81 8.38
C GLU A 353 24.19 -20.23 7.90
N GLU A 354 23.34 -19.75 8.82
CA GLU A 354 22.09 -19.07 8.50
C GLU A 354 22.34 -17.63 8.03
N GLU A 355 21.56 -17.14 7.06
CA GLU A 355 21.61 -15.73 6.65
C GLU A 355 21.05 -14.83 7.75
N TYR A 356 21.60 -13.62 7.88
CA TYR A 356 21.13 -12.66 8.87
C TYR A 356 19.75 -12.13 8.50
N GLU A 357 18.83 -12.12 9.47
CA GLU A 357 17.52 -11.50 9.32
C GLU A 357 17.31 -10.36 10.32
N SER A 358 16.64 -9.30 9.87
CA SER A 358 16.37 -8.14 10.72
C SER A 358 15.45 -8.50 11.88
N ILE A 359 15.81 -8.01 13.06
CA ILE A 359 15.03 -8.19 14.28
C ILE A 359 13.75 -7.33 14.27
N GLN A 360 12.83 -7.67 15.17
CA GLN A 360 11.64 -6.85 15.40
C GLN A 360 12.01 -5.42 15.78
N GLU A 361 11.38 -4.43 15.14
CA GLU A 361 11.57 -3.01 15.44
C GLU A 361 11.05 -2.61 16.83
N VAL A 362 11.51 -1.46 17.32
CA VAL A 362 11.03 -0.87 18.59
C VAL A 362 9.87 0.07 18.28
N GLU A 363 8.66 -0.30 18.70
CA GLU A 363 7.41 0.35 18.28
C GLU A 363 7.38 1.88 18.41
N TYR A 364 7.91 2.45 19.49
CA TYR A 364 7.87 3.91 19.68
C TYR A 364 8.94 4.65 18.84
N ARG A 365 9.98 3.94 18.42
CA ARG A 365 11.08 4.45 17.59
C ARG A 365 10.72 4.41 16.11
N GLY A 366 9.92 3.42 15.70
CA GLY A 366 9.38 3.32 14.34
C GLY A 366 10.43 3.13 13.26
N ASP A 367 10.05 3.49 12.02
CA ASP A 367 10.85 3.20 10.83
C ASP A 367 11.89 4.32 10.64
N PHE A 368 13.18 3.96 10.70
CA PHE A 368 14.30 4.85 10.44
C PHE A 368 14.96 4.53 9.10
N LYS A 369 14.98 5.51 8.19
CA LYS A 369 15.37 5.37 6.78
C LYS A 369 16.37 6.47 6.38
N PRO A 370 17.62 6.44 6.91
CA PRO A 370 18.61 7.51 6.73
C PRO A 370 19.05 7.79 5.29
N GLU A 371 19.34 6.78 4.47
CA GLU A 371 19.77 6.92 3.07
C GLU A 371 18.73 7.67 2.25
N LEU A 372 17.48 7.28 2.41
CA LEU A 372 16.38 7.82 1.63
C LEU A 372 15.96 9.21 2.09
N ALA A 373 16.02 9.49 3.39
CA ALA A 373 15.80 10.83 3.92
C ALA A 373 16.89 11.82 3.44
N GLN A 374 18.15 11.40 3.36
CA GLN A 374 19.24 12.21 2.82
C GLN A 374 19.05 12.46 1.32
N LEU A 375 18.71 11.42 0.55
CA LEU A 375 18.40 11.53 -0.89
C LEU A 375 17.28 12.53 -1.16
N MET A 376 16.18 12.44 -0.40
CA MET A 376 15.05 13.37 -0.51
C MET A 376 15.46 14.81 -0.20
N THR A 377 16.36 15.00 0.76
CA THR A 377 16.88 16.32 1.12
C THR A 377 17.75 16.90 0.01
N GLU A 378 18.63 16.10 -0.59
CA GLU A 378 19.47 16.50 -1.72
C GLU A 378 18.65 16.88 -2.95
N LEU A 379 17.65 16.06 -3.31
CA LEU A 379 16.75 16.35 -4.44
C LEU A 379 15.96 17.65 -4.24
N ARG A 380 15.55 17.96 -3.00
CA ARG A 380 14.89 19.24 -2.64
C ARG A 380 15.86 20.43 -2.72
N MET A 381 17.12 20.24 -2.33
CA MET A 381 18.15 21.28 -2.39
C MET A 381 18.55 21.62 -3.83
N GLN A 382 18.76 20.61 -4.68
CA GLN A 382 19.10 20.80 -6.10
C GLN A 382 18.08 21.69 -6.84
N GLN A 383 16.79 21.55 -6.53
CA GLN A 383 15.75 22.44 -7.08
C GLN A 383 15.79 23.87 -6.58
N GLN A 384 16.08 24.08 -5.30
CA GLN A 384 16.21 25.44 -4.76
C GLN A 384 17.38 26.18 -5.43
N ASP A 385 18.45 25.45 -5.76
CA ASP A 385 19.64 25.96 -6.44
C ASP A 385 19.47 26.11 -7.97
N GLU A 386 18.58 25.36 -8.63
CA GLU A 386 18.18 25.61 -10.03
C GLU A 386 17.47 26.98 -10.21
N MET A 387 16.81 27.48 -9.16
CA MET A 387 16.31 28.87 -9.12
C MET A 387 17.43 29.90 -8.88
N GLY A 388 18.67 29.45 -8.60
CA GLY A 388 19.78 30.26 -8.11
C GLY A 388 21.17 29.91 -8.68
N GLN A 389 21.34 29.80 -10.01
CA GLN A 389 22.65 29.80 -10.71
C GLN A 389 23.79 28.95 -10.06
N ALA A 390 23.52 27.72 -9.62
CA ALA A 390 24.58 26.74 -9.34
C ALA A 390 24.64 25.68 -10.46
N GLN A 391 25.86 25.29 -10.84
CA GLN A 391 26.16 24.27 -11.86
C GLN A 391 26.25 22.90 -11.19
N GLY A 392 25.12 22.19 -11.06
CA GLY A 392 25.08 20.76 -10.77
C GLY A 392 24.30 20.05 -11.88
N GLU A 393 24.74 18.85 -12.30
CA GLU A 393 23.94 18.04 -13.22
C GLU A 393 22.75 17.43 -12.45
N PRO A 394 21.51 17.55 -12.95
CA PRO A 394 20.35 16.95 -12.31
C PRO A 394 20.44 15.43 -12.39
N LEU A 395 20.03 14.79 -11.30
CA LEU A 395 20.03 13.34 -11.19
C LEU A 395 19.13 12.66 -12.24
N THR A 396 19.61 11.58 -12.88
CA THR A 396 18.78 10.85 -13.86
C THR A 396 17.87 9.83 -13.18
N GLN A 397 16.75 9.51 -13.82
CA GLN A 397 15.79 8.49 -13.34
C GLN A 397 16.44 7.10 -13.22
N GLU A 398 17.33 6.75 -14.16
CA GLU A 398 18.08 5.49 -14.13
C GLU A 398 19.04 5.42 -12.94
N GLN A 399 19.72 6.53 -12.61
CA GLN A 399 20.55 6.62 -11.42
C GLN A 399 19.70 6.41 -10.17
N LEU A 400 18.54 7.08 -10.07
CA LEU A 400 17.67 6.92 -8.91
C LEU A 400 17.13 5.49 -8.77
N GLN A 401 16.77 4.83 -9.87
CA GLN A 401 16.32 3.45 -9.85
C GLN A 401 17.42 2.47 -9.38
N GLU A 402 18.65 2.63 -9.88
CA GLU A 402 19.80 1.82 -9.44
C GLU A 402 20.07 1.98 -7.93
N LEU A 403 19.82 3.16 -7.38
CA LEU A 403 19.98 3.42 -5.95
C LEU A 403 18.94 2.71 -5.09
N LEU A 404 17.69 2.73 -5.55
CA LEU A 404 16.60 2.04 -4.85
C LEU A 404 16.82 0.53 -4.89
N GLU A 405 17.31 -0.01 -6.00
CA GLU A 405 17.65 -1.43 -6.09
C GLU A 405 18.81 -1.82 -5.16
N ASN A 406 19.72 -0.89 -4.87
CA ASN A 406 20.87 -1.12 -4.01
C ASN A 406 20.67 -0.64 -2.56
N SER A 407 19.54 -0.07 -2.16
CA SER A 407 19.35 0.47 -0.80
C SER A 407 19.20 -0.64 0.23
N ALA A 408 19.88 -0.50 1.37
CA ALA A 408 19.80 -1.43 2.50
C ALA A 408 18.42 -1.41 3.17
N GLU A 409 17.69 -0.33 2.98
CA GLU A 409 16.46 0.01 3.69
C GLU A 409 15.20 -0.65 3.09
N LEU A 410 15.31 -1.17 1.87
CA LEU A 410 14.20 -1.70 1.09
C LEU A 410 14.23 -3.22 1.11
N ASP A 411 13.31 -3.82 1.87
CA ASP A 411 13.16 -5.28 1.90
C ASP A 411 12.39 -5.74 0.64
N LEU A 412 13.10 -5.86 -0.49
CA LEU A 412 12.55 -6.19 -1.80
C LEU A 412 12.25 -7.69 -1.98
N GLN A 413 11.94 -8.43 -0.90
CA GLN A 413 11.58 -9.86 -0.94
C GLN A 413 10.19 -10.15 -1.53
N ALA A 414 9.58 -9.22 -2.26
CA ALA A 414 8.45 -9.51 -3.14
C ALA A 414 8.98 -10.19 -4.42
N THR A 415 8.82 -11.51 -4.51
CA THR A 415 8.91 -12.37 -5.72
C THR A 415 9.66 -11.79 -6.93
N GLN A 416 10.83 -12.38 -7.24
CA GLN A 416 11.81 -12.09 -8.30
C GLN A 416 11.33 -11.74 -9.74
N GLY A 417 10.03 -11.60 -10.01
CA GLY A 417 9.46 -11.11 -11.26
C GLY A 417 8.84 -9.69 -11.22
N GLU A 418 8.72 -9.05 -10.04
CA GLU A 418 8.05 -7.74 -9.87
C GLU A 418 9.01 -6.57 -9.59
N ILE A 419 10.32 -6.82 -9.59
CA ILE A 419 11.36 -5.90 -9.09
C ILE A 419 11.58 -4.69 -10.01
N GLN A 420 11.44 -4.83 -11.33
CA GLN A 420 11.90 -3.78 -12.26
C GLN A 420 10.81 -2.75 -12.64
N GLU A 421 9.53 -3.13 -12.57
CA GLU A 421 8.42 -2.17 -12.75
C GLU A 421 8.10 -1.41 -11.44
N SER A 422 8.31 -2.06 -10.29
CA SER A 422 8.10 -1.42 -8.98
C SER A 422 9.16 -0.37 -8.66
N SER A 423 10.45 -0.63 -8.93
CA SER A 423 11.54 0.34 -8.67
C SER A 423 11.44 1.60 -9.53
N GLY A 424 10.95 1.51 -10.78
CA GLY A 424 10.71 2.67 -11.67
C GLY A 424 9.54 3.56 -11.23
N MET A 425 8.37 2.96 -10.93
CA MET A 425 7.23 3.72 -10.38
C MET A 425 7.56 4.37 -9.04
N PHE A 426 8.42 3.68 -8.29
CA PHE A 426 8.86 4.11 -6.99
C PHE A 426 9.84 5.30 -7.11
N ALA A 427 10.78 5.25 -8.04
CA ALA A 427 11.63 6.39 -8.40
C ALA A 427 10.83 7.63 -8.80
N ASP A 428 9.76 7.45 -9.57
CA ASP A 428 8.87 8.52 -10.01
C ASP A 428 8.15 9.21 -8.83
N ASN A 429 7.72 8.44 -7.83
CA ASN A 429 7.05 8.97 -6.64
C ASN A 429 8.01 9.78 -5.76
N ILE A 430 9.26 9.34 -5.58
CA ILE A 430 10.31 10.10 -4.88
C ILE A 430 10.55 11.44 -5.57
N MET A 431 10.81 11.40 -6.87
CA MET A 431 11.12 12.61 -7.65
C MET A 431 9.99 13.62 -7.56
N LYS A 432 8.75 13.14 -7.58
CA LYS A 432 7.54 13.97 -7.40
C LYS A 432 7.40 14.56 -6.00
N GLU A 433 7.67 13.79 -4.93
CA GLU A 433 7.60 14.28 -3.54
C GLU A 433 8.77 15.23 -3.21
N ALA A 434 9.91 15.04 -3.87
CA ALA A 434 11.04 15.97 -3.81
C ALA A 434 10.80 17.25 -4.62
N GLY A 435 9.82 17.25 -5.54
CA GLY A 435 9.40 18.42 -6.35
C GLY A 435 10.07 18.56 -7.73
N ALA A 436 10.80 17.54 -8.21
CA ALA A 436 11.75 17.68 -9.32
C ALA A 436 11.04 17.91 -10.67
N ASN A 437 11.53 18.90 -11.44
CA ASN A 437 11.20 19.04 -12.85
C ASN A 437 12.16 18.14 -13.66
N MET A 438 11.63 17.10 -14.29
CA MET A 438 12.43 16.14 -15.06
C MET A 438 13.18 16.79 -16.24
N PRO A 439 14.49 16.50 -16.45
CA PRO A 439 15.15 16.73 -17.72
C PRO A 439 14.55 15.81 -18.79
N GLN A 440 14.26 16.36 -19.96
CA GLN A 440 13.68 15.62 -21.09
C GLN A 440 14.70 14.62 -21.65
N SER A 441 14.56 13.34 -21.33
CA SER A 441 15.27 12.25 -22.01
C SER A 441 14.92 12.24 -23.50
N PRO A 442 15.92 12.15 -24.41
CA PRO A 442 15.68 12.29 -25.84
C PRO A 442 15.46 10.93 -26.52
N ASP A 443 14.43 10.17 -26.11
CA ASP A 443 13.75 9.21 -27.01
C ASP A 443 12.40 8.64 -26.51
N ASP A 444 11.91 8.99 -25.32
CA ASP A 444 10.54 8.72 -24.91
C ASP A 444 9.73 10.02 -24.84
N SER A 445 9.07 10.35 -25.94
CA SER A 445 8.24 11.55 -26.03
C SER A 445 6.90 11.37 -25.29
N GLN A 446 6.94 11.35 -23.96
CA GLN A 446 5.85 11.82 -23.11
C GLN A 446 6.16 13.27 -22.71
N GLY A 447 5.29 14.19 -23.11
CA GLY A 447 5.47 15.62 -22.88
C GLY A 447 5.50 16.00 -21.38
N PRO A 448 6.08 17.15 -21.04
CA PRO A 448 6.41 17.55 -19.67
C PRO A 448 5.17 17.78 -18.80
N PHE A 449 5.18 17.22 -17.59
CA PHE A 449 4.15 17.43 -16.57
C PHE A 449 4.36 18.77 -15.87
N VAL A 450 3.47 19.73 -16.15
CA VAL A 450 3.44 21.04 -15.49
C VAL A 450 2.34 21.03 -14.43
N HIS A 451 2.62 21.57 -13.25
CA HIS A 451 1.59 22.02 -12.31
C HIS A 451 0.70 23.07 -13.01
N VAL A 452 -0.50 22.70 -13.42
CA VAL A 452 -1.48 23.63 -13.96
C VAL A 452 -2.52 23.90 -12.87
N ASP A 453 -2.35 25.03 -12.18
CA ASP A 453 -3.48 25.77 -11.60
C ASP A 453 -4.61 25.86 -12.64
N GLU A 454 -5.85 25.97 -12.19
CA GLU A 454 -7.14 25.91 -12.94
C GLU A 454 -7.35 26.84 -14.18
N GLU A 455 -6.30 27.23 -14.90
CA GLU A 455 -6.31 27.89 -16.20
C GLU A 455 -6.02 26.94 -17.38
N GLY A 456 -6.00 25.61 -17.15
CA GLY A 456 -5.74 24.67 -18.24
C GLY A 456 -6.88 24.63 -19.26
N GLY A 457 -6.62 24.84 -20.56
CA GLY A 457 -7.62 24.79 -21.63
C GLY A 457 -8.00 23.37 -22.09
N GLU A 458 -8.62 23.28 -23.27
CA GLU A 458 -8.96 22.01 -23.95
C GLU A 458 -7.72 21.10 -24.10
N LEU A 459 -7.90 19.80 -23.84
CA LEU A 459 -6.85 18.79 -24.00
C LEU A 459 -6.90 18.11 -25.38
N GLU A 460 -5.74 17.63 -25.83
CA GLU A 460 -5.60 16.81 -27.04
C GLU A 460 -5.25 15.37 -26.66
N PRO A 461 -5.73 14.35 -27.41
CA PRO A 461 -5.35 12.96 -27.17
C PRO A 461 -3.87 12.79 -27.54
N PRO A 462 -2.95 12.57 -26.57
CA PRO A 462 -1.51 12.53 -26.83
C PRO A 462 -1.07 11.24 -27.53
N GLU A 463 -1.85 10.15 -27.39
CA GLU A 463 -1.45 8.78 -27.76
C GLU A 463 -2.60 7.99 -28.43
N PRO A 464 -2.31 6.91 -29.19
CA PRO A 464 -3.32 5.95 -29.62
C PRO A 464 -4.03 5.28 -28.42
N GLU A 465 -5.30 4.91 -28.58
CA GLU A 465 -6.19 4.41 -27.50
C GLU A 465 -6.51 5.43 -26.38
N THR A 466 -6.26 6.72 -26.63
CA THR A 466 -6.64 7.81 -25.73
C THR A 466 -7.84 8.60 -26.27
N PHE A 467 -8.81 8.89 -25.40
CA PHE A 467 -10.07 9.55 -25.73
C PHE A 467 -10.25 10.80 -24.87
N VAL A 468 -10.80 11.86 -25.46
CA VAL A 468 -11.10 13.11 -24.73
C VAL A 468 -12.60 13.23 -24.50
N TYR A 469 -12.97 13.61 -23.28
CA TYR A 469 -14.34 13.82 -22.85
C TYR A 469 -14.52 15.19 -22.21
N ASP A 470 -15.72 15.75 -22.39
CA ASP A 470 -16.14 16.97 -21.72
C ASP A 470 -16.42 16.66 -20.24
N GLU A 471 -16.13 17.62 -19.37
CA GLU A 471 -16.46 17.56 -17.94
C GLU A 471 -17.54 18.59 -17.61
N TRP A 472 -18.52 18.21 -16.81
CA TRP A 472 -19.57 19.14 -16.39
C TRP A 472 -19.12 19.99 -15.21
N ASP A 473 -19.14 21.31 -15.38
CA ASP A 473 -18.95 22.25 -14.28
C ASP A 473 -20.31 22.69 -13.74
N PHE A 474 -20.69 22.16 -12.58
CA PHE A 474 -21.98 22.47 -11.96
C PHE A 474 -22.11 23.92 -11.48
N ARG A 475 -21.00 24.63 -11.25
CA ARG A 475 -21.01 26.03 -10.82
C ARG A 475 -21.25 26.96 -12.00
N ALA A 476 -20.70 26.62 -13.16
CA ALA A 476 -20.92 27.34 -14.40
C ALA A 476 -22.22 26.95 -15.12
N GLU A 477 -22.82 25.82 -14.74
CA GLU A 477 -23.92 25.16 -15.46
C GLU A 477 -23.58 24.91 -16.94
N ASP A 478 -22.31 24.60 -17.22
CA ASP A 478 -21.82 24.40 -18.59
C ASP A 478 -20.72 23.34 -18.62
N TYR A 479 -20.44 22.83 -19.83
CA TYR A 479 -19.37 21.87 -20.05
C TYR A 479 -18.02 22.58 -20.23
N LYS A 480 -16.99 21.97 -19.63
CA LYS A 480 -15.60 22.21 -20.00
C LYS A 480 -15.27 21.30 -21.19
N PRO A 481 -15.07 21.87 -22.39
CA PRO A 481 -14.81 21.07 -23.58
C PRO A 481 -13.48 20.34 -23.46
N ARG A 482 -13.45 19.07 -23.88
CA ARG A 482 -12.25 18.22 -23.97
C ARG A 482 -11.38 18.29 -22.72
N TRP A 483 -12.01 18.26 -21.56
CA TRP A 483 -11.36 18.54 -20.29
C TRP A 483 -10.67 17.32 -19.68
N CYS A 484 -11.19 16.13 -19.96
CA CYS A 484 -10.72 14.88 -19.38
C CYS A 484 -10.17 13.94 -20.45
N VAL A 485 -9.04 13.33 -20.17
CA VAL A 485 -8.36 12.36 -21.04
C VAL A 485 -8.51 10.96 -20.44
N VAL A 486 -9.16 10.06 -21.16
CA VAL A 486 -9.33 8.65 -20.82
C VAL A 486 -8.35 7.80 -21.63
N ARG A 487 -7.43 7.12 -20.96
CA ARG A 487 -6.46 6.20 -21.56
C ARG A 487 -6.98 4.78 -21.45
N GLN A 488 -7.38 4.20 -22.58
CA GLN A 488 -7.81 2.81 -22.62
C GLN A 488 -6.59 1.90 -22.65
N LYS A 489 -6.53 0.92 -21.75
CA LYS A 489 -5.45 -0.09 -21.67
C LYS A 489 -6.05 -1.49 -21.58
N MET A 490 -5.36 -2.49 -22.12
CA MET A 490 -5.73 -3.89 -21.90
C MET A 490 -5.13 -4.39 -20.57
N MET A 491 -5.94 -5.09 -19.76
CA MET A 491 -5.45 -5.68 -18.50
C MET A 491 -4.41 -6.78 -18.79
N GLN A 492 -3.35 -6.84 -17.98
CA GLN A 492 -2.29 -7.86 -18.11
C GLN A 492 -2.80 -9.25 -17.69
N GLU A 493 -2.19 -10.32 -18.22
CA GLU A 493 -2.57 -11.70 -17.91
C GLU A 493 -1.85 -12.20 -16.64
N GLY A 494 -2.60 -12.60 -15.61
CA GLY A 494 -2.10 -13.23 -14.39
C GLY A 494 -2.18 -14.76 -14.37
N GLU A 495 -2.32 -15.32 -13.18
CA GLU A 495 -2.36 -16.76 -12.98
C GLU A 495 -3.72 -17.38 -13.36
N PRO A 496 -3.73 -18.54 -14.04
CA PRO A 496 -4.96 -19.22 -14.43
C PRO A 496 -5.67 -19.94 -13.26
N ALA A 497 -4.99 -20.12 -12.12
CA ALA A 497 -5.51 -20.92 -11.00
C ALA A 497 -6.66 -20.23 -10.24
N TYR A 498 -6.60 -18.91 -10.11
CA TYR A 498 -7.54 -18.11 -9.30
C TYR A 498 -9.00 -18.29 -9.72
N PHE A 499 -9.28 -18.20 -11.02
CA PHE A 499 -10.63 -18.37 -11.57
C PHE A 499 -11.23 -19.75 -11.24
N GLY A 500 -10.42 -20.80 -11.35
CA GLY A 500 -10.83 -22.17 -11.04
C GLY A 500 -11.03 -22.41 -9.54
N ALA A 501 -10.16 -21.85 -8.71
CA ALA A 501 -10.26 -21.93 -7.25
C ALA A 501 -11.55 -21.28 -6.74
N THR A 502 -11.85 -20.06 -7.22
CA THR A 502 -13.05 -19.31 -6.85
C THR A 502 -14.35 -20.08 -7.17
N LEU A 503 -14.44 -20.68 -8.36
CA LEU A 503 -15.61 -21.48 -8.74
C LEU A 503 -15.78 -22.73 -7.87
N ASN A 504 -14.69 -23.30 -7.37
CA ASN A 504 -14.73 -24.45 -6.48
C ASN A 504 -15.20 -24.06 -5.07
N GLU A 505 -14.69 -22.94 -4.55
CA GLU A 505 -15.10 -22.35 -3.26
C GLU A 505 -16.62 -22.09 -3.23
N TYR A 506 -17.14 -21.43 -4.25
CA TYR A 506 -18.56 -21.10 -4.38
C TYR A 506 -19.39 -22.14 -5.15
N SER A 507 -18.93 -23.39 -5.25
CA SER A 507 -19.55 -24.43 -6.11
C SER A 507 -21.05 -24.66 -5.86
N THR A 508 -21.50 -24.55 -4.61
CA THR A 508 -22.91 -24.68 -4.24
C THR A 508 -23.76 -23.51 -4.76
N LEU A 509 -23.23 -22.30 -4.64
CA LEU A 509 -23.85 -21.07 -5.12
C LEU A 509 -23.86 -21.06 -6.65
N VAL A 510 -22.75 -21.40 -7.32
CA VAL A 510 -22.65 -21.57 -8.77
C VAL A 510 -23.72 -22.52 -9.31
N THR A 511 -23.91 -23.67 -8.66
CA THR A 511 -24.92 -24.65 -9.09
C THR A 511 -26.35 -24.10 -8.96
N ARG A 512 -26.64 -23.35 -7.89
CA ARG A 512 -27.93 -22.70 -7.67
C ARG A 512 -28.17 -21.61 -8.72
N ILE A 513 -27.19 -20.76 -8.96
CA ILE A 513 -27.17 -19.68 -9.95
C ILE A 513 -27.45 -20.26 -11.33
N ARG A 514 -26.66 -21.25 -11.75
CA ARG A 514 -26.81 -21.88 -13.07
C ARG A 514 -28.23 -22.41 -13.29
N ARG A 515 -28.81 -23.11 -12.32
CA ARG A 515 -30.22 -23.56 -12.40
C ARG A 515 -31.20 -22.40 -12.52
N GLN A 516 -30.99 -21.32 -11.79
CA GLN A 516 -31.87 -20.14 -11.83
C GLN A 516 -31.79 -19.40 -13.16
N PHE A 517 -30.60 -19.26 -13.73
CA PHE A 517 -30.37 -18.59 -15.02
C PHE A 517 -30.75 -19.47 -16.22
N GLU A 518 -30.58 -20.79 -16.15
CA GLU A 518 -31.12 -21.73 -17.14
C GLU A 518 -32.64 -21.64 -17.25
N MET A 519 -33.36 -21.30 -16.17
CA MET A 519 -34.81 -21.02 -16.21
C MET A 519 -35.16 -19.65 -16.81
N MET A 520 -34.19 -18.74 -16.95
CA MET A 520 -34.38 -17.42 -17.58
C MET A 520 -34.04 -17.39 -19.05
N VAL A 521 -33.22 -18.33 -19.54
CA VAL A 521 -33.05 -18.55 -20.97
C VAL A 521 -34.46 -18.72 -21.54
N PRO A 522 -34.92 -17.82 -22.44
CA PRO A 522 -36.23 -17.99 -23.05
C PRO A 522 -36.27 -19.39 -23.63
N GLU A 523 -37.31 -20.16 -23.35
CA GLU A 523 -37.55 -21.41 -24.07
C GLU A 523 -37.49 -21.05 -25.55
N MET A 524 -36.40 -21.42 -26.22
CA MET A 524 -36.40 -21.40 -27.66
C MET A 524 -37.63 -22.21 -28.03
N PHE A 525 -38.58 -21.56 -28.72
CA PHE A 525 -39.88 -22.12 -29.09
C PHE A 525 -41.00 -22.10 -28.03
N ARG A 526 -41.27 -20.99 -27.34
CA ARG A 526 -42.60 -20.80 -26.72
C ARG A 526 -43.68 -20.79 -27.81
N LYS A 527 -44.52 -21.83 -27.82
CA LYS A 527 -45.67 -21.92 -28.72
C LYS A 527 -46.78 -21.00 -28.20
N GLU A 528 -47.06 -19.93 -28.92
CA GLU A 528 -48.26 -19.13 -28.69
C GLU A 528 -49.43 -19.88 -29.32
N ARG A 529 -50.33 -20.42 -28.47
CA ARG A 529 -51.48 -21.22 -28.86
C ARG A 529 -52.74 -20.36 -28.94
N LYS A 530 -53.82 -20.90 -29.52
CA LYS A 530 -55.11 -20.20 -29.68
C LYS A 530 -55.00 -18.96 -30.56
N LEU A 531 -54.30 -19.08 -31.68
CA LEU A 531 -54.26 -18.07 -32.73
C LEU A 531 -55.26 -18.42 -33.84
N ILE A 532 -55.81 -17.39 -34.48
CA ILE A 532 -56.69 -17.53 -35.65
C ILE A 532 -55.87 -17.95 -36.89
N ASP A 533 -54.57 -17.64 -36.88
CA ASP A 533 -53.61 -17.95 -37.94
C ASP A 533 -52.21 -18.17 -37.36
N GLY A 534 -51.47 -19.16 -37.84
CA GLY A 534 -50.18 -19.59 -37.27
C GLY A 534 -49.41 -20.56 -38.15
N GLU A 535 -48.28 -21.05 -37.66
CA GLU A 535 -47.37 -21.92 -38.42
C GLU A 535 -47.95 -23.32 -38.63
N ASP A 536 -48.68 -23.83 -37.64
CA ASP A 536 -49.32 -25.15 -37.71
C ASP A 536 -50.54 -25.19 -36.79
N ILE A 537 -51.35 -26.24 -36.96
CA ILE A 537 -52.59 -26.46 -36.22
C ILE A 537 -52.30 -27.18 -34.91
N ASP A 538 -52.97 -26.78 -33.84
CA ASP A 538 -52.94 -27.50 -32.58
C ASP A 538 -54.04 -28.56 -32.52
N ILE A 539 -53.63 -29.83 -32.52
CA ILE A 539 -54.56 -30.96 -32.61
C ILE A 539 -55.49 -31.00 -31.39
N ASP A 540 -55.02 -30.62 -30.21
CA ASP A 540 -55.84 -30.66 -28.99
C ASP A 540 -56.96 -29.61 -29.04
N ASP A 541 -56.64 -28.39 -29.49
CA ASP A 541 -57.62 -27.31 -29.65
C ASP A 541 -58.62 -27.63 -30.79
N VAL A 542 -58.18 -28.33 -31.85
CA VAL A 542 -59.09 -28.85 -32.90
C VAL A 542 -60.01 -29.94 -32.36
N ILE A 543 -59.51 -30.85 -31.52
CA ILE A 543 -60.33 -31.90 -30.92
C ILE A 543 -61.40 -31.26 -30.04
N GLU A 544 -61.04 -30.28 -29.20
CA GLU A 544 -61.97 -29.55 -28.34
C GLU A 544 -63.05 -28.83 -29.16
N ASN A 545 -62.65 -28.12 -30.22
CA ASN A 545 -63.59 -27.50 -31.17
C ASN A 545 -64.52 -28.51 -31.86
N MET A 546 -64.02 -29.70 -32.21
CA MET A 546 -64.85 -30.76 -32.80
C MET A 546 -65.82 -31.38 -31.78
N VAL A 547 -65.46 -31.39 -30.50
CA VAL A 547 -66.36 -31.75 -29.39
C VAL A 547 -67.43 -30.67 -29.22
N ASP A 548 -67.08 -29.39 -29.28
CA ASP A 548 -68.02 -28.26 -29.19
C ASP A 548 -69.04 -28.26 -30.33
N ILE A 549 -68.59 -28.48 -31.57
CA ILE A 549 -69.47 -28.63 -32.74
C ILE A 549 -70.45 -29.79 -32.55
N LYS A 550 -69.98 -30.93 -32.02
CA LYS A 550 -70.83 -32.10 -31.78
C LYS A 550 -71.80 -31.93 -30.62
N THR A 551 -71.49 -31.07 -29.66
CA THR A 551 -72.35 -30.77 -28.50
C THR A 551 -73.28 -29.58 -28.73
N GLY A 552 -73.17 -28.90 -29.88
CA GLY A 552 -74.04 -27.79 -30.28
C GLY A 552 -73.58 -26.41 -29.81
N SER A 553 -72.35 -26.31 -29.30
CA SER A 553 -71.69 -25.05 -28.92
C SER A 553 -71.07 -24.38 -30.15
N SER A 554 -70.88 -23.06 -30.10
CA SER A 554 -70.15 -22.31 -31.14
C SER A 554 -68.65 -22.58 -31.00
N PRO A 555 -67.97 -23.13 -32.03
CA PRO A 555 -66.53 -23.39 -31.97
C PRO A 555 -65.71 -22.10 -32.00
N ASP A 556 -64.53 -22.11 -31.39
CA ASP A 556 -63.56 -21.01 -31.47
C ASP A 556 -62.70 -21.17 -32.73
N GLU A 557 -62.45 -20.08 -33.46
CA GLU A 557 -61.62 -20.08 -34.67
C GLU A 557 -60.10 -20.12 -34.35
N LYS A 558 -59.76 -20.11 -33.07
CA LYS A 558 -58.39 -20.04 -32.54
C LYS A 558 -57.76 -21.41 -32.28
N PHE A 559 -57.32 -22.10 -33.32
CA PHE A 559 -56.70 -23.43 -33.20
C PHE A 559 -55.30 -23.52 -33.84
N TYR A 560 -54.71 -22.40 -34.24
CA TYR A 560 -53.33 -22.36 -34.70
C TYR A 560 -52.36 -22.04 -33.56
N TRP A 561 -51.10 -22.45 -33.74
CA TRP A 561 -49.99 -22.01 -32.91
C TRP A 561 -48.85 -21.43 -33.76
N ARG A 562 -48.07 -20.51 -33.18
CA ARG A 562 -46.89 -19.89 -33.80
C ARG A 562 -45.70 -19.98 -32.86
N ARG A 563 -44.50 -20.21 -33.40
CA ARG A 563 -43.25 -20.04 -32.65
C ARG A 563 -42.95 -18.55 -32.55
N ASN A 564 -43.07 -17.98 -31.36
CA ASN A 564 -42.58 -16.61 -31.14
C ASN A 564 -41.11 -16.70 -30.72
N LYS A 565 -40.19 -16.29 -31.59
CA LYS A 565 -38.76 -16.21 -31.26
C LYS A 565 -38.52 -14.91 -30.51
N VAL A 566 -38.76 -14.91 -29.20
CA VAL A 566 -38.30 -13.82 -28.32
C VAL A 566 -36.79 -13.98 -28.20
N GLN A 567 -36.03 -13.30 -29.06
CA GLN A 567 -34.58 -13.23 -28.88
C GLN A 567 -34.31 -12.27 -27.73
N ARG A 568 -33.68 -12.80 -26.68
CA ARG A 568 -33.07 -11.99 -25.65
C ARG A 568 -31.84 -11.31 -26.29
N ASP A 569 -31.85 -9.99 -26.27
CA ASP A 569 -30.86 -9.15 -26.92
C ASP A 569 -30.49 -8.01 -25.96
N VAL A 570 -29.53 -8.33 -25.09
CA VAL A 570 -29.09 -7.50 -23.95
C VAL A 570 -27.58 -7.35 -24.03
N ALA A 571 -27.11 -6.11 -23.95
CA ALA A 571 -25.69 -5.76 -23.80
C ALA A 571 -25.46 -5.08 -22.45
N VAL A 572 -24.47 -5.56 -21.67
CA VAL A 572 -24.18 -5.02 -20.33
C VAL A 572 -22.70 -4.66 -20.20
N ALA A 573 -22.39 -3.46 -19.74
CA ALA A 573 -21.02 -3.08 -19.34
C ALA A 573 -20.94 -3.05 -17.83
N PHE A 574 -20.04 -3.85 -17.26
CA PHE A 574 -19.66 -3.78 -15.86
C PHE A 574 -18.46 -2.85 -15.74
N LEU A 575 -18.61 -1.80 -14.95
CA LEU A 575 -17.59 -0.82 -14.66
C LEU A 575 -17.21 -0.97 -13.19
N LEU A 576 -16.02 -1.52 -12.96
CA LEU A 576 -15.45 -1.80 -11.64
C LEU A 576 -14.56 -0.63 -11.23
N ASP A 577 -14.79 -0.12 -10.03
CA ASP A 577 -13.88 0.80 -9.39
C ASP A 577 -12.63 0.04 -8.98
N THR A 578 -11.46 0.43 -9.48
CA THR A 578 -10.18 -0.13 -9.06
C THR A 578 -9.36 0.92 -8.33
N SER A 579 -9.98 1.89 -7.68
CA SER A 579 -9.28 2.94 -6.92
C SER A 579 -8.75 2.44 -5.58
N ALA A 580 -7.92 3.25 -4.92
CA ALA A 580 -7.19 2.89 -3.70
C ALA A 580 -8.10 2.47 -2.55
N SER A 581 -9.33 2.99 -2.47
CA SER A 581 -10.30 2.60 -1.42
C SER A 581 -10.67 1.12 -1.50
N THR A 582 -10.56 0.50 -2.68
CA THR A 582 -10.88 -0.93 -2.87
C THR A 582 -9.84 -1.86 -2.22
N ALA A 583 -8.72 -1.30 -1.73
CA ALA A 583 -7.71 -2.00 -0.95
C ALA A 583 -8.09 -2.20 0.53
N GLU A 584 -9.16 -1.56 1.02
CA GLU A 584 -9.58 -1.66 2.42
C GLU A 584 -9.88 -3.13 2.82
N ALA A 585 -9.35 -3.53 3.98
CA ALA A 585 -9.56 -4.86 4.53
C ALA A 585 -11.00 -4.98 5.06
N ILE A 586 -11.65 -6.09 4.77
CA ILE A 586 -13.01 -6.34 5.25
C ILE A 586 -12.95 -6.62 6.76
N ASP A 587 -13.50 -5.70 7.56
CA ASP A 587 -13.68 -5.89 9.00
C ASP A 587 -14.66 -7.06 9.21
N GLU A 588 -14.20 -8.18 9.76
CA GLU A 588 -15.04 -9.32 10.19
C GLU A 588 -15.84 -8.95 11.46
N GLY A 589 -16.58 -7.86 11.40
CA GLY A 589 -17.44 -7.36 12.46
C GLY A 589 -18.79 -8.06 12.50
N LYS A 590 -18.81 -9.33 12.96
CA LYS A 590 -19.87 -10.05 13.72
C LYS A 590 -19.85 -11.56 13.45
N ASN A 591 -18.85 -12.27 13.96
CA ASN A 591 -19.16 -13.59 14.50
C ASN A 591 -19.98 -13.38 15.78
N LYS A 592 -21.16 -14.01 15.83
CA LYS A 592 -22.02 -14.02 17.01
C LYS A 592 -21.20 -14.40 18.24
N GLN A 593 -21.41 -13.65 19.32
CA GLN A 593 -20.74 -13.74 20.62
C GLN A 593 -21.05 -15.04 21.40
N ASP A 594 -21.31 -16.16 20.72
CA ASP A 594 -21.74 -17.42 21.33
C ASP A 594 -20.74 -18.60 21.13
N ASP A 595 -19.60 -18.42 20.43
CA ASP A 595 -18.59 -19.49 20.22
C ASP A 595 -17.27 -19.29 21.00
N TRP A 596 -17.27 -18.43 22.03
CA TRP A 596 -16.06 -18.09 22.82
C TRP A 596 -15.87 -18.87 24.13
N ASP A 597 -16.72 -19.86 24.43
CA ASP A 597 -16.53 -20.71 25.60
C ASP A 597 -15.67 -21.95 25.27
N ALA A 598 -14.63 -22.19 26.08
CA ALA A 598 -13.84 -23.41 26.00
C ALA A 598 -14.73 -24.61 26.38
N PRO A 599 -14.79 -25.68 25.55
CA PRO A 599 -15.57 -26.87 25.89
C PRO A 599 -15.10 -27.51 27.20
N ASP A 600 -16.05 -27.90 28.06
CA ASP A 600 -15.75 -28.58 29.34
C ASP A 600 -15.15 -30.00 29.14
N ASP A 601 -15.28 -30.58 27.95
CA ASP A 601 -14.75 -31.91 27.65
C ASP A 601 -13.24 -31.87 27.29
N PRO A 602 -12.38 -32.66 27.97
CA PRO A 602 -10.93 -32.63 27.75
C PRO A 602 -10.47 -33.01 26.34
N VAL A 603 -11.26 -33.79 25.59
CA VAL A 603 -10.92 -34.22 24.23
C VAL A 603 -11.30 -33.14 23.22
N GLU A 604 -12.48 -32.53 23.38
CA GLU A 604 -12.88 -31.36 22.57
C GLU A 604 -12.00 -30.15 22.83
N TYR A 605 -11.59 -29.91 24.09
CA TYR A 605 -10.64 -28.85 24.46
C TYR A 605 -9.27 -28.99 23.77
N MET A 606 -8.77 -30.23 23.62
CA MET A 606 -7.51 -30.52 22.92
C MET A 606 -7.61 -30.36 21.39
N VAL A 607 -8.80 -30.52 20.83
CA VAL A 607 -9.08 -30.23 19.41
C VAL A 607 -9.20 -28.71 19.22
N TRP A 608 -9.95 -28.03 20.09
CA TRP A 608 -10.09 -26.57 20.14
C TRP A 608 -8.73 -25.85 20.26
N LEU A 609 -7.82 -26.35 21.11
CA LEU A 609 -6.43 -25.86 21.22
C LEU A 609 -5.60 -26.10 19.95
N ARG A 610 -5.84 -27.21 19.24
CA ARG A 610 -5.08 -27.56 18.02
C ARG A 610 -5.49 -26.69 16.83
N THR A 611 -6.77 -26.39 16.71
CA THR A 611 -7.31 -25.50 15.66
C THR A 611 -6.76 -24.07 15.85
N ARG A 612 -6.71 -23.57 17.09
CA ARG A 612 -6.17 -22.23 17.39
C ARG A 612 -4.68 -22.04 17.13
N ARG A 613 -3.83 -23.05 17.39
CA ARG A 613 -2.38 -22.96 17.10
C ARG A 613 -2.05 -23.07 15.62
N GLY A 614 -2.95 -23.64 14.81
CA GLY A 614 -2.80 -23.67 13.35
C GLY A 614 -3.32 -22.42 12.63
N GLU A 615 -4.22 -21.66 13.25
CA GLU A 615 -4.88 -20.48 12.66
C GLU A 615 -4.19 -19.14 12.97
N GLN A 616 -3.27 -19.08 13.94
CA GLN A 616 -2.54 -17.84 14.24
C GLN A 616 -1.61 -17.36 13.11
N MET A 617 -1.36 -18.18 12.08
CA MET A 617 -0.42 -17.84 11.00
C MET A 617 -1.07 -17.54 9.64
N ARG A 618 -2.41 -17.51 9.53
CA ARG A 618 -3.13 -17.14 8.29
C ARG A 618 -4.50 -16.52 8.55
N ARG A 619 -4.55 -15.32 9.13
CA ARG A 619 -5.68 -14.43 8.85
C ARG A 619 -5.37 -13.68 7.56
N SER A 620 -5.73 -14.30 6.43
CA SER A 620 -5.77 -13.58 5.16
C SER A 620 -6.97 -12.65 5.22
N TYR A 621 -6.76 -11.39 5.61
CA TYR A 621 -7.78 -10.36 5.45
C TYR A 621 -8.18 -10.32 3.97
N LYS A 622 -9.46 -10.62 3.65
CA LYS A 622 -9.97 -10.42 2.29
C LYS A 622 -10.17 -8.91 2.10
N ARG A 623 -9.69 -8.35 1.00
CA ARG A 623 -9.93 -6.94 0.65
C ARG A 623 -11.24 -6.81 -0.12
N ILE A 624 -11.78 -5.60 -0.17
CA ILE A 624 -12.98 -5.27 -0.96
C ILE A 624 -12.81 -5.72 -2.42
N ILE A 625 -11.67 -5.41 -3.04
CA ILE A 625 -11.37 -5.80 -4.41
C ILE A 625 -11.34 -7.33 -4.61
N ASP A 626 -10.93 -8.10 -3.61
CA ASP A 626 -10.91 -9.57 -3.70
C ASP A 626 -12.34 -10.11 -3.78
N MET A 627 -13.28 -9.53 -3.02
CA MET A 627 -14.71 -9.86 -3.10
C MET A 627 -15.36 -9.41 -4.42
N GLU A 628 -14.95 -8.26 -4.96
CA GLU A 628 -15.40 -7.80 -6.29
C GLU A 628 -14.94 -8.75 -7.40
N LYS A 629 -13.69 -9.20 -7.37
CA LYS A 629 -13.16 -10.23 -8.29
C LYS A 629 -13.95 -11.53 -8.17
N GLU A 630 -14.16 -12.02 -6.95
CA GLU A 630 -14.93 -13.26 -6.72
C GLU A 630 -16.36 -13.13 -7.28
N SER A 631 -17.01 -11.99 -7.04
CA SER A 631 -18.34 -11.66 -7.57
C SER A 631 -18.36 -11.62 -9.10
N MET A 632 -17.33 -11.07 -9.73
CA MET A 632 -17.17 -11.05 -11.18
C MET A 632 -17.02 -12.46 -11.76
N VAL A 633 -16.24 -13.33 -11.13
CA VAL A 633 -16.09 -14.73 -11.57
C VAL A 633 -17.44 -15.45 -11.59
N LEU A 634 -18.25 -15.27 -10.54
CA LEU A 634 -19.59 -15.86 -10.46
C LEU A 634 -20.54 -15.29 -11.52
N LEU A 635 -20.48 -13.97 -11.72
CA LEU A 635 -21.30 -13.26 -12.70
C LEU A 635 -20.96 -13.66 -14.14
N ILE A 636 -19.68 -13.71 -14.50
CA ILE A 636 -19.23 -14.18 -15.82
C ILE A 636 -19.77 -15.58 -16.10
N ASN A 637 -19.63 -16.49 -15.13
CA ASN A 637 -20.12 -17.85 -15.28
C ASN A 637 -21.66 -17.91 -15.45
N ALA A 638 -22.40 -16.97 -14.84
CA ALA A 638 -23.84 -16.82 -15.06
C ALA A 638 -24.17 -16.24 -16.45
N LEU A 639 -23.46 -15.19 -16.89
CA LEU A 639 -23.67 -14.53 -18.19
C LEU A 639 -23.36 -15.45 -19.36
N GLU A 640 -22.27 -16.23 -19.27
CA GLU A 640 -21.91 -17.26 -20.26
C GLU A 640 -22.98 -18.35 -20.38
N ALA A 641 -23.72 -18.64 -19.30
CA ALA A 641 -24.82 -19.61 -19.35
C ALA A 641 -26.08 -19.05 -20.03
N ILE A 642 -26.30 -17.73 -19.98
CA ILE A 642 -27.47 -17.05 -20.60
C ILE A 642 -27.20 -16.71 -22.06
N GLY A 643 -25.96 -16.32 -22.39
CA GLY A 643 -25.54 -15.85 -23.71
C GLY A 643 -25.80 -14.36 -23.96
N ASP A 644 -25.90 -13.54 -22.90
CA ASP A 644 -25.99 -12.08 -23.04
C ASP A 644 -24.62 -11.49 -23.47
N THR A 645 -24.62 -10.39 -24.21
CA THR A 645 -23.38 -9.68 -24.55
C THR A 645 -22.93 -8.87 -23.35
N TYR A 646 -21.67 -8.98 -22.94
CA TYR A 646 -21.17 -8.21 -21.81
C TYR A 646 -19.72 -7.76 -21.98
N GLY A 647 -19.38 -6.62 -21.39
CA GLY A 647 -18.03 -6.10 -21.25
C GLY A 647 -17.69 -5.91 -19.77
N ILE A 648 -16.43 -6.08 -19.42
CA ILE A 648 -15.91 -5.90 -18.07
C ILE A 648 -14.73 -4.95 -18.14
N TYR A 649 -14.87 -3.84 -17.45
CA TYR A 649 -13.93 -2.73 -17.47
C TYR A 649 -13.61 -2.29 -16.04
N GLY A 650 -12.37 -1.94 -15.79
CA GLY A 650 -11.91 -1.29 -14.56
C GLY A 650 -11.61 0.19 -14.84
N PHE A 651 -11.74 1.06 -13.86
CA PHE A 651 -11.32 2.45 -14.01
C PHE A 651 -10.58 2.96 -12.76
N SER A 652 -9.65 3.87 -13.00
CA SER A 652 -8.86 4.56 -11.99
C SER A 652 -8.58 5.99 -12.47
N GLY A 653 -8.65 6.97 -11.57
CA GLY A 653 -8.47 8.39 -11.85
C GLY A 653 -7.14 8.90 -11.34
N TYR A 654 -6.46 9.70 -12.16
CA TYR A 654 -5.28 10.47 -11.75
C TYR A 654 -5.31 11.86 -12.39
N GLY A 655 -6.22 12.70 -11.91
CA GLY A 655 -6.48 14.01 -12.46
C GLY A 655 -7.14 13.98 -13.84
N ARG A 656 -7.41 15.16 -14.39
CA ARG A 656 -8.12 15.32 -15.67
C ARG A 656 -7.30 14.81 -16.87
N GLU A 657 -5.97 14.82 -16.73
CA GLU A 657 -5.03 14.47 -17.80
C GLU A 657 -4.85 12.95 -17.96
N ASN A 658 -5.25 12.15 -16.94
CA ASN A 658 -5.02 10.71 -16.92
C ASN A 658 -6.12 9.93 -16.16
N VAL A 659 -7.20 9.60 -16.85
CA VAL A 659 -8.20 8.62 -16.39
C VAL A 659 -7.92 7.29 -17.05
N GLU A 660 -7.48 6.30 -16.28
CA GLU A 660 -7.15 4.97 -16.81
C GLU A 660 -8.40 4.11 -16.91
N PHE A 661 -8.59 3.48 -18.06
CA PHE A 661 -9.71 2.61 -18.36
C PHE A 661 -9.20 1.24 -18.80
N TYR A 662 -9.24 0.28 -17.89
CA TYR A 662 -8.74 -1.07 -18.09
C TYR A 662 -9.80 -1.96 -18.73
N THR A 663 -9.45 -2.58 -19.85
CA THR A 663 -10.29 -3.57 -20.53
C THR A 663 -9.88 -4.97 -20.07
N ILE A 664 -10.70 -5.57 -19.20
CA ILE A 664 -10.55 -6.97 -18.79
C ILE A 664 -11.15 -7.88 -19.87
N LYS A 665 -12.37 -7.54 -20.32
CA LYS A 665 -13.04 -8.17 -21.44
C LYS A 665 -13.83 -7.13 -22.22
N ASP A 666 -13.56 -6.98 -23.50
CA ASP A 666 -14.38 -6.08 -24.32
C ASP A 666 -15.75 -6.70 -24.67
N LEU A 667 -16.74 -5.86 -25.02
CA LEU A 667 -18.11 -6.25 -25.37
C LEU A 667 -18.15 -7.26 -26.52
N HIS A 668 -17.28 -7.08 -27.52
CA HIS A 668 -17.17 -7.96 -28.68
C HIS A 668 -16.15 -9.10 -28.52
N GLU A 669 -15.42 -9.14 -27.41
CA GLU A 669 -14.44 -10.19 -27.12
C GLU A 669 -15.17 -11.46 -26.62
N ASN A 670 -14.80 -12.62 -27.16
CA ASN A 670 -15.30 -13.89 -26.63
C ASN A 670 -14.58 -14.25 -25.33
N PHE A 671 -15.29 -14.86 -24.39
CA PHE A 671 -14.67 -15.34 -23.15
C PHE A 671 -13.64 -16.44 -23.45
N SER A 672 -12.41 -16.25 -22.95
CA SER A 672 -11.27 -17.12 -23.23
C SER A 672 -10.40 -17.28 -21.99
N GLU A 673 -9.44 -18.20 -22.03
CA GLU A 673 -8.46 -18.38 -20.94
C GLU A 673 -7.67 -17.09 -20.65
N LYS A 674 -7.47 -16.23 -21.65
CA LYS A 674 -6.81 -14.93 -21.45
C LYS A 674 -7.63 -14.02 -20.54
N VAL A 675 -8.95 -13.97 -20.75
CA VAL A 675 -9.86 -13.19 -19.90
C VAL A 675 -9.82 -13.70 -18.46
N LYS A 676 -9.77 -15.02 -18.26
CA LYS A 676 -9.63 -15.61 -16.91
C LYS A 676 -8.38 -15.15 -16.20
N ARG A 677 -7.24 -15.10 -16.92
CA ARG A 677 -5.96 -14.61 -16.39
C ARG A 677 -5.98 -13.12 -16.10
N ARG A 678 -6.68 -12.31 -16.89
CA ARG A 678 -6.80 -10.87 -16.65
C ARG A 678 -7.55 -10.52 -15.37
N ILE A 679 -8.51 -11.34 -14.95
CA ILE A 679 -9.28 -11.13 -13.72
C ILE A 679 -8.38 -11.19 -12.48
N ASP A 680 -7.36 -12.06 -12.50
CA ASP A 680 -6.41 -12.23 -11.40
C ASP A 680 -5.61 -10.94 -11.13
N ARG A 681 -5.16 -10.26 -12.19
CA ARG A 681 -4.36 -9.02 -12.14
C ARG A 681 -5.14 -7.74 -11.85
N ILE A 682 -6.46 -7.82 -11.64
CA ILE A 682 -7.22 -6.66 -11.15
C ILE A 682 -6.62 -6.26 -9.78
N ALA A 683 -6.25 -5.00 -9.56
CA ALA A 683 -5.65 -4.57 -8.30
C ALA A 683 -6.09 -3.12 -8.00
N PRO A 684 -6.06 -2.70 -6.72
CA PRO A 684 -6.33 -1.31 -6.37
C PRO A 684 -5.24 -0.41 -6.95
N LEU A 685 -5.63 0.74 -7.48
CA LEU A 685 -4.80 1.74 -8.15
C LEU A 685 -5.10 3.12 -7.56
N HIS A 686 -4.93 4.20 -8.33
CA HIS A 686 -5.04 5.62 -7.92
C HIS A 686 -6.45 6.06 -7.40
N ALA A 687 -6.94 7.24 -7.79
CA ALA A 687 -8.17 7.85 -7.28
C ALA A 687 -9.40 7.49 -8.15
N THR A 688 -10.53 8.20 -7.96
CA THR A 688 -11.84 7.83 -8.52
C THR A 688 -12.47 8.96 -9.36
N ARG A 689 -12.15 9.03 -10.67
CA ARG A 689 -12.79 9.99 -11.61
C ARG A 689 -13.87 9.32 -12.47
N MET A 690 -15.07 9.12 -11.89
CA MET A 690 -16.14 8.33 -12.51
C MET A 690 -16.74 8.93 -13.78
N GLY A 691 -16.91 10.25 -13.87
CA GLY A 691 -17.64 10.89 -14.98
C GLY A 691 -17.11 10.54 -16.38
N PRO A 692 -15.81 10.77 -16.66
CA PRO A 692 -15.19 10.38 -17.94
C PRO A 692 -15.23 8.86 -18.20
N ALA A 693 -15.04 8.03 -17.17
CA ALA A 693 -15.12 6.57 -17.31
C ALA A 693 -16.53 6.10 -17.69
N ILE A 694 -17.56 6.67 -17.06
CA ILE A 694 -18.98 6.42 -17.40
C ILE A 694 -19.26 6.84 -18.84
N ARG A 695 -18.80 8.04 -19.26
CA ARG A 695 -18.97 8.52 -20.65
C ARG A 695 -18.29 7.59 -21.65
N HIS A 696 -17.11 7.06 -21.31
CA HIS A 696 -16.39 6.10 -22.16
C HIS A 696 -17.10 4.74 -22.24
N ALA A 697 -17.56 4.19 -21.13
CA ALA A 697 -18.36 2.96 -21.11
C ALA A 697 -19.69 3.13 -21.87
N THR A 698 -20.33 4.30 -21.72
CA THR A 698 -21.55 4.69 -22.43
C THR A 698 -21.30 4.73 -23.94
N TYR A 699 -20.19 5.33 -24.39
CA TYR A 699 -19.79 5.33 -25.80
C TYR A 699 -19.59 3.91 -26.36
N LYS A 700 -18.96 3.00 -25.60
CA LYS A 700 -18.81 1.59 -26.02
C LYS A 700 -20.16 0.86 -26.12
N LEU A 701 -21.04 1.06 -25.14
CA LEU A 701 -22.39 0.49 -25.15
C LEU A 701 -23.24 1.05 -26.29
N ASP A 702 -23.14 2.36 -26.57
CA ASP A 702 -23.94 2.98 -27.62
C ASP A 702 -23.60 2.41 -29.01
N ASN A 703 -22.32 2.15 -29.26
CA ASN A 703 -21.83 1.51 -30.48
C ASN A 703 -22.15 0.00 -30.59
N THR A 704 -22.73 -0.62 -29.56
CA THR A 704 -23.16 -2.02 -29.60
C THR A 704 -24.61 -2.14 -30.05
N ASP A 705 -24.88 -2.98 -31.04
CA ASP A 705 -26.25 -3.27 -31.51
C ASP A 705 -26.93 -4.25 -30.54
N ALA A 706 -27.68 -3.70 -29.59
CA ALA A 706 -28.50 -4.46 -28.64
C ALA A 706 -29.77 -3.69 -28.28
N ARG A 707 -30.89 -4.40 -28.18
CA ARG A 707 -32.19 -3.81 -27.82
C ARG A 707 -32.22 -3.22 -26.42
N THR A 708 -31.55 -3.87 -25.46
CA THR A 708 -31.47 -3.40 -24.07
C THR A 708 -30.01 -3.21 -23.70
N LYS A 709 -29.62 -2.00 -23.31
CA LYS A 709 -28.25 -1.66 -22.89
C LYS A 709 -28.24 -1.32 -21.41
N ILE A 710 -27.33 -1.92 -20.65
CA ILE A 710 -27.23 -1.72 -19.20
C ILE A 710 -25.80 -1.34 -18.84
N LEU A 711 -25.64 -0.31 -18.02
CA LEU A 711 -24.37 0.05 -17.38
C LEU A 711 -24.45 -0.30 -15.89
N PHE A 712 -23.58 -1.17 -15.42
CA PHE A 712 -23.53 -1.59 -14.04
C PHE A 712 -22.24 -1.04 -13.40
N LEU A 713 -22.39 -0.06 -12.52
CA LEU A 713 -21.29 0.55 -11.77
C LEU A 713 -21.16 -0.15 -10.42
N ILE A 714 -19.99 -0.70 -10.14
CA ILE A 714 -19.64 -1.26 -8.83
C ILE A 714 -18.51 -0.40 -8.29
N SER A 715 -18.78 0.28 -7.18
CA SER A 715 -17.82 1.18 -6.54
C SER A 715 -18.05 1.19 -5.04
N ASP A 716 -16.98 1.18 -4.29
CA ASP A 716 -16.95 1.16 -2.84
C ASP A 716 -17.21 2.54 -2.21
N GLY A 717 -17.29 3.64 -2.98
CA GLY A 717 -17.34 4.97 -2.38
C GLY A 717 -17.76 6.15 -3.25
N ARG A 718 -17.40 7.34 -2.78
CA ARG A 718 -17.73 8.65 -3.38
C ARG A 718 -16.74 8.98 -4.50
N PRO A 719 -17.16 9.55 -5.64
CA PRO A 719 -16.23 10.04 -6.65
C PRO A 719 -15.29 11.12 -6.07
N GLN A 720 -13.98 10.92 -6.18
CA GLN A 720 -12.95 11.83 -5.68
C GLN A 720 -11.67 11.68 -6.52
N ASP A 721 -11.14 12.79 -7.03
CA ASP A 721 -9.93 12.81 -7.85
C ASP A 721 -9.25 14.20 -7.81
N ARG A 722 -7.97 14.27 -8.20
CA ARG A 722 -7.14 15.48 -8.25
C ARG A 722 -7.73 16.50 -9.25
N GLY A 723 -7.74 17.77 -8.85
CA GLY A 723 -8.21 18.88 -9.70
C GLY A 723 -9.71 19.20 -9.57
N TYR A 724 -10.45 18.54 -8.67
CA TYR A 724 -11.77 19.02 -8.22
C TYR A 724 -11.70 20.16 -7.19
N SER A 725 -10.49 20.55 -6.77
CA SER A 725 -10.22 21.49 -5.70
C SER A 725 -10.30 22.96 -6.11
N ARG A 726 -11.45 23.57 -5.82
CA ARG A 726 -11.52 25.00 -5.48
C ARG A 726 -12.31 25.16 -4.18
N GLU A 727 -11.61 25.53 -3.12
CA GLU A 727 -12.13 26.01 -1.83
C GLU A 727 -13.16 25.10 -1.16
N GLY A 728 -12.74 24.09 -0.37
CA GLY A 728 -13.58 23.49 0.68
C GLY A 728 -14.90 22.80 0.27
N VAL A 729 -15.20 22.66 -1.03
CA VAL A 729 -16.43 22.02 -1.57
C VAL A 729 -16.10 20.94 -2.62
N GLU A 730 -14.96 20.25 -2.44
CA GLU A 730 -14.45 19.20 -3.36
C GLU A 730 -15.48 18.09 -3.62
N LYS A 731 -16.26 17.75 -2.60
CA LYS A 731 -17.18 16.60 -2.59
C LYS A 731 -18.44 16.81 -3.44
N GLU A 732 -18.87 18.05 -3.67
CA GLU A 732 -20.10 18.31 -4.44
C GLU A 732 -19.84 18.30 -5.95
N TYR A 733 -18.68 18.78 -6.39
CA TYR A 733 -18.36 18.88 -7.82
C TYR A 733 -18.36 17.51 -8.49
N ALA A 734 -17.60 16.57 -7.94
CA ALA A 734 -17.43 15.23 -8.50
C ALA A 734 -18.76 14.44 -8.55
N VAL A 735 -19.61 14.63 -7.53
CA VAL A 735 -20.97 14.08 -7.49
C VAL A 735 -21.83 14.65 -8.61
N HIS A 736 -21.75 15.95 -8.89
CA HIS A 736 -22.52 16.58 -9.94
C HIS A 736 -22.05 16.24 -11.36
N ASP A 737 -20.74 16.10 -11.60
CA ASP A 737 -20.24 15.62 -12.91
C ASP A 737 -20.66 14.16 -13.16
N THR A 738 -20.49 13.30 -12.15
CA THR A 738 -20.91 11.89 -12.23
C THR A 738 -22.41 11.77 -12.48
N LYS A 739 -23.23 12.58 -11.79
CA LYS A 739 -24.67 12.67 -12.05
C LYS A 739 -24.96 12.99 -13.52
N LYS A 740 -24.26 13.99 -14.09
CA LYS A 740 -24.46 14.37 -15.48
C LYS A 740 -24.06 13.28 -16.45
N ALA A 741 -22.94 12.59 -16.20
CA ALA A 741 -22.55 11.43 -17.01
C ALA A 741 -23.61 10.31 -16.99
N LEU A 742 -24.26 10.07 -15.84
CA LEU A 742 -25.35 9.10 -15.72
C LEU A 742 -26.64 9.58 -16.41
N ASP A 743 -26.97 10.87 -16.31
CA ASP A 743 -28.11 11.47 -17.02
C ASP A 743 -27.90 11.39 -18.55
N GLU A 744 -26.68 11.61 -19.03
CA GLU A 744 -26.29 11.47 -20.44
C GLU A 744 -26.49 10.03 -20.93
N ALA A 745 -26.04 9.02 -20.16
CA ALA A 745 -26.25 7.62 -20.48
C ALA A 745 -27.74 7.27 -20.58
N LYS A 746 -28.56 7.79 -19.66
CA LYS A 746 -30.02 7.61 -19.67
C LYS A 746 -30.66 8.25 -20.91
N MET A 747 -30.20 9.43 -21.32
CA MET A 747 -30.69 10.08 -22.55
C MET A 747 -30.38 9.25 -23.82
N GLN A 748 -29.31 8.46 -23.79
CA GLN A 748 -28.95 7.52 -24.86
C GLN A 748 -29.67 6.17 -24.75
N GLY A 749 -30.61 6.02 -23.82
CA GLY A 749 -31.39 4.79 -23.64
C GLY A 749 -30.61 3.66 -22.94
N ILE A 750 -29.51 3.98 -22.27
CA ILE A 750 -28.72 3.04 -21.46
C ILE A 750 -29.23 3.09 -20.02
N ASN A 751 -29.63 1.92 -19.50
CA ASN A 751 -30.10 1.79 -18.12
C ASN A 751 -28.90 1.62 -17.19
N SER A 752 -28.60 2.63 -16.38
CA SER A 752 -27.53 2.58 -15.39
C SER A 752 -28.02 2.07 -14.03
N PHE A 753 -27.16 1.34 -13.31
CA PHE A 753 -27.38 0.89 -11.94
C PHE A 753 -26.07 0.96 -11.15
N CYS A 754 -26.12 1.49 -9.93
CA CYS A 754 -24.95 1.60 -9.05
C CYS A 754 -25.09 0.70 -7.82
N LEU A 755 -24.07 -0.11 -7.55
CA LEU A 755 -23.96 -0.94 -6.36
C LEU A 755 -22.77 -0.47 -5.55
N THR A 756 -22.98 -0.18 -4.28
CA THR A 756 -21.91 0.26 -3.37
C THR A 756 -21.97 -0.41 -2.02
N VAL A 757 -20.84 -0.41 -1.33
CA VAL A 757 -20.64 -0.97 0.01
C VAL A 757 -20.50 0.15 1.07
N ASP A 758 -20.45 1.42 0.66
CA ASP A 758 -20.34 2.55 1.59
C ASP A 758 -21.63 2.70 2.44
N LYS A 759 -21.51 2.41 3.74
CA LYS A 759 -22.60 2.60 4.72
C LYS A 759 -23.02 4.06 4.86
N ASN A 760 -22.09 4.99 4.63
CA ASN A 760 -22.32 6.45 4.57
C ASN A 760 -22.75 6.92 3.15
N GLY A 761 -23.04 5.97 2.26
CA GLY A 761 -23.55 6.06 0.90
C GLY A 761 -24.77 6.96 0.69
N HIS A 762 -25.69 6.92 1.67
CA HIS A 762 -27.07 7.36 1.50
C HIS A 762 -27.23 8.83 1.08
N ASP A 763 -26.38 9.72 1.58
CA ASP A 763 -26.55 11.17 1.37
C ASP A 763 -26.09 11.64 -0.02
N TYR A 764 -24.97 11.11 -0.53
CA TYR A 764 -24.45 11.51 -1.83
C TYR A 764 -25.01 10.68 -2.98
N LEU A 765 -25.25 9.37 -2.80
CA LEU A 765 -25.83 8.52 -3.84
C LEU A 765 -27.20 9.02 -4.26
N LYS A 766 -28.00 9.52 -3.31
CA LYS A 766 -29.29 10.12 -3.64
C LYS A 766 -29.15 11.32 -4.58
N THR A 767 -28.11 12.12 -4.40
CA THR A 767 -27.80 13.28 -5.24
C THR A 767 -27.20 12.86 -6.58
N MET A 768 -26.27 11.91 -6.56
CA MET A 768 -25.54 11.36 -7.72
C MET A 768 -26.45 10.57 -8.66
N CYS A 769 -27.21 9.62 -8.10
CA CYS A 769 -28.04 8.68 -8.84
C CYS A 769 -29.41 9.30 -9.18
N SER A 770 -29.91 10.26 -8.40
CA SER A 770 -31.23 10.90 -8.60
C SER A 770 -32.36 9.89 -8.87
N ASP A 771 -32.75 9.71 -10.13
CA ASP A 771 -33.82 8.79 -10.58
C ASP A 771 -33.30 7.40 -11.02
N MET A 772 -32.00 7.16 -10.92
CA MET A 772 -31.32 5.90 -11.23
C MET A 772 -31.45 4.91 -10.07
N GLY A 773 -31.51 3.61 -10.39
CA GLY A 773 -31.44 2.56 -9.38
C GLY A 773 -30.06 2.50 -8.73
N TYR A 774 -30.01 2.54 -7.41
CA TYR A 774 -28.81 2.21 -6.65
C TYR A 774 -29.17 1.30 -5.47
N GLU A 775 -28.18 0.56 -4.98
CA GLU A 775 -28.30 -0.23 -3.76
C GLU A 775 -27.01 -0.15 -2.93
N ILE A 776 -27.19 -0.03 -1.62
CA ILE A 776 -26.10 -0.03 -0.62
C ILE A 776 -26.14 -1.39 0.06
N LEU A 777 -25.01 -2.08 0.08
CA LEU A 777 -24.84 -3.35 0.78
C LEU A 777 -24.45 -3.11 2.24
N ASP A 778 -25.16 -3.76 3.16
CA ASP A 778 -24.83 -3.72 4.60
C ASP A 778 -23.57 -4.55 4.92
N ASP A 779 -23.37 -5.63 4.17
CA ASP A 779 -22.26 -6.58 4.27
C ASP A 779 -21.72 -6.87 2.86
N ILE A 780 -20.41 -6.73 2.68
CA ILE A 780 -19.73 -7.01 1.42
C ILE A 780 -19.74 -8.49 1.05
N ASN A 781 -19.85 -9.38 2.03
CA ASN A 781 -19.92 -10.82 1.79
C ASN A 781 -21.17 -11.22 1.01
N ASP A 782 -22.21 -10.38 1.04
CA ASP A 782 -23.44 -10.57 0.26
C ASP A 782 -23.31 -10.13 -1.21
N LEU A 783 -22.24 -9.41 -1.58
CA LEU A 783 -22.00 -8.88 -2.92
C LEU A 783 -22.16 -9.95 -4.03
N PRO A 784 -21.55 -11.15 -3.93
CA PRO A 784 -21.63 -12.14 -5.00
C PRO A 784 -23.05 -12.65 -5.26
N GLU A 785 -23.84 -12.92 -4.21
CA GLU A 785 -25.23 -13.36 -4.37
C GLU A 785 -26.13 -12.19 -4.81
N ARG A 786 -25.89 -10.98 -4.27
CA ARG A 786 -26.76 -9.84 -4.50
C ARG A 786 -26.64 -9.25 -5.90
N LEU A 787 -25.42 -9.17 -6.43
CA LEU A 787 -25.13 -8.70 -7.79
C LEU A 787 -25.95 -9.49 -8.84
N LEU A 788 -26.06 -10.79 -8.66
CA LEU A 788 -26.79 -11.68 -9.57
C LEU A 788 -28.30 -11.49 -9.49
N VAL A 789 -28.84 -11.29 -8.28
CA VAL A 789 -30.26 -10.98 -8.06
C VAL A 789 -30.63 -9.64 -8.72
N LEU A 790 -29.72 -8.66 -8.66
CA LEU A 790 -29.90 -7.36 -9.27
C LEU A 790 -29.87 -7.43 -10.79
N TYR A 791 -28.87 -8.11 -11.37
CA TYR A 791 -28.81 -8.34 -12.81
C TYR A 791 -30.10 -8.97 -13.35
N ARG A 792 -30.62 -9.97 -12.64
CA ARG A 792 -31.90 -10.62 -12.94
C ARG A 792 -33.06 -9.63 -12.95
N ARG A 793 -33.15 -8.73 -11.96
CA ARG A 793 -34.25 -7.77 -11.84
C ARG A 793 -34.22 -6.73 -12.97
N LEU A 794 -33.03 -6.35 -13.42
CA LEU A 794 -32.86 -5.32 -14.46
C LEU A 794 -33.04 -5.84 -15.89
N THR A 795 -32.92 -7.15 -16.10
CA THR A 795 -32.99 -7.78 -17.42
C THR A 795 -34.28 -8.57 -17.68
N MET A 796 -35.27 -8.48 -16.78
CA MET A 796 -36.63 -8.98 -16.92
C MET A 796 -37.61 -7.83 -17.06
#